data_AF-K3YG45-F1
#
_entry.id   AF-K3YG45-F1
#
_cell.length_a   1.000
_cell.length_b   1.000
_cell.length_c   1.000
_cell.angle_alpha   90.00
_cell.angle_beta   90.00
_cell.angle_gamma   90.00
#
_symmetry.space_group_name_H-M   'P 1'
#
loop_
_entity.id
_entity.type
_entity.pdbx_description
1 polymer ?
#
loop_
_entity_poly.entity_id
_entity_poly.type
_entity_poly.pdbx_seq_one_letter_code
_entity_poly.pdbx_strand_id
1 'polypeptide(L)'
;MWHCVSENFEAIPLVRSVIELATNSRCDLPNTIELLRGKLQEAIARKRFLLILDDVWNEDQNKWEDDLRPLLCSSIGGSGSKIVVTSRSRQVVSIMGTLPPHELVCLSEDDSWELFSKKAFSKGVQEQVEFVKIGRCISKKCKGLPLALKTMGGLMSSKQQIQEWEAIAACNISDTNRGKDEVLPILKLSYKHLSPEMKQCFAFCSVFPKDYLMEKDMLIQLWMANGYVHEEGTMDLTQKGEYVFNELAWRSFFQDVIPVRKPSWPSFEYASKQEINGCKMHDLMHDLAKYVANECANAEELIQQNLPVNDIRHLHISRDDQLNEISELLGGTMYLRTLLMPPPSSYKDLMKSKLMSSRALRVHCGDISIIHMELTCTTHLRYLDLSDSMMIVSLPNSICMLYNLLSLRLNGCSRLQYLPEGMRTMRKLCHIYLLGCDRLERMPPKLSVLHNLRTLTTFVVGTKDGCGIEELEDLQQIGNRLELYNLREVKCGSKANLHEKHNLNELLLYWDHFHDEYDKSTIGEATNHEQVLESLVPHGELKTLEVHGYRGLTISQWMRNPQMFRCLRELIMVFCPGCKDLPIVWLSSSLEHLCLRRMESLTTLCKNIDVEAEADNTSLQIFPKLKRMELWSLPELDRWVENSAGEIFGSVTFPRLEELEIKYCDKLATLPRSPVLTYLNLFGRKGNNSSGALISMRMPLGSLSSLIRLRISFLLVDVVMPPDGKESQSQRPLDTLRYLELEGDEAFITIFNKSKLQLGLRDCLVFVEELCIISCPNIVRWPMEELHYFPRLRSLGICYCSKLEGKGSSSEEDGILPLLPKFPASLEEIMIKNNISLVALPSNLGDLVKLRRLIVLRCDALKALPDGMDGLTSLELLTIRDCPGIEKFPQGLLQRLPALKDLDIHGCPDLERRCREGGEYFDLIASIPDKDII
;
A
#
# COMPACT_ATOMS: atom_id res chain seq x y z
N MET A 1 9.99 -11.54 -0.40
CA MET A 1 9.99 -11.12 -1.81
C MET A 1 9.39 -12.26 -2.61
N TRP A 2 8.40 -12.00 -3.47
CA TRP A 2 7.74 -13.01 -4.29
C TRP A 2 7.79 -12.57 -5.75
N HIS A 3 8.41 -13.36 -6.60
CA HIS A 3 8.53 -13.10 -8.02
C HIS A 3 8.04 -14.34 -8.80
N CYS A 4 7.09 -14.14 -9.71
CA CYS A 4 6.70 -15.21 -10.62
C CYS A 4 7.58 -15.17 -11.87
N VAL A 5 8.17 -16.30 -12.23
CA VAL A 5 9.21 -16.43 -13.26
C VAL A 5 8.62 -16.69 -14.65
N SER A 6 7.35 -17.08 -14.73
CA SER A 6 6.62 -17.60 -15.90
C SER A 6 6.72 -16.76 -17.19
N GLU A 7 7.19 -15.51 -17.14
CA GLU A 7 7.28 -14.57 -18.26
C GLU A 7 8.67 -14.50 -18.95
N ASN A 8 9.80 -14.58 -18.22
CA ASN A 8 11.13 -14.53 -18.84
C ASN A 8 12.24 -14.92 -17.83
N PHE A 9 12.93 -16.05 -18.05
CA PHE A 9 14.06 -16.49 -17.20
C PHE A 9 15.38 -15.85 -17.64
N GLU A 10 15.42 -14.53 -17.65
CA GLU A 10 16.60 -13.73 -18.00
C GLU A 10 17.10 -12.97 -16.77
N ALA A 11 18.43 -12.89 -16.63
CA ALA A 11 19.05 -12.35 -15.41
C ALA A 11 18.66 -10.89 -15.12
N ILE A 12 18.63 -10.04 -16.15
CA ILE A 12 18.34 -8.60 -16.03
C ILE A 12 16.93 -8.33 -15.47
N PRO A 13 15.83 -8.79 -16.11
CA PRO A 13 14.48 -8.52 -15.61
C PRO A 13 14.20 -9.14 -14.25
N LEU A 14 14.73 -10.35 -13.98
CA LEU A 14 14.56 -11.01 -12.69
C LEU A 14 15.25 -10.21 -11.57
N VAL A 15 16.53 -9.84 -11.75
CA VAL A 15 17.27 -9.04 -10.76
C VAL A 15 16.59 -7.69 -10.53
N ARG A 16 16.14 -7.01 -11.59
CA ARG A 16 15.39 -5.76 -11.47
C ARG A 16 14.15 -5.95 -10.60
N SER A 17 13.34 -6.98 -10.88
CA SER A 17 12.14 -7.25 -10.10
C SER A 17 12.46 -7.51 -8.62
N VAL A 18 13.53 -8.26 -8.33
CA VAL A 18 13.98 -8.50 -6.95
C VAL A 18 14.39 -7.19 -6.26
N ILE A 19 15.10 -6.29 -6.94
CA ILE A 19 15.46 -4.96 -6.42
C ILE A 19 14.20 -4.18 -6.06
N GLU A 20 13.24 -4.10 -6.99
CA GLU A 20 12.00 -3.35 -6.79
C GLU A 20 11.17 -3.93 -5.64
N LEU A 21 11.13 -5.26 -5.50
CA LEU A 21 10.47 -5.94 -4.38
C LEU A 21 11.19 -5.70 -3.05
N ALA A 22 12.51 -5.53 -3.06
CA ALA A 22 13.32 -5.29 -1.87
C ALA A 22 13.23 -3.83 -1.40
N THR A 23 13.17 -2.86 -2.33
CA THR A 23 13.16 -1.43 -2.01
C THR A 23 11.76 -0.81 -2.01
N ASN A 24 10.76 -1.52 -2.54
CA ASN A 24 9.39 -1.02 -2.74
C ASN A 24 9.35 0.26 -3.59
N SER A 25 10.27 0.38 -4.55
CA SER A 25 10.45 1.54 -5.45
C SER A 25 10.82 1.06 -6.85
N ARG A 26 10.44 1.80 -7.90
CA ARG A 26 10.88 1.50 -9.28
C ARG A 26 12.40 1.54 -9.41
N CYS A 27 12.94 0.67 -10.26
CA CYS A 27 14.36 0.61 -10.56
C CYS A 27 14.65 1.20 -11.94
N ASP A 28 14.90 2.52 -11.98
CA ASP A 28 15.16 3.28 -13.22
C ASP A 28 16.59 3.11 -13.79
N LEU A 29 17.33 2.09 -13.33
CA LEU A 29 18.67 1.81 -13.84
C LEU A 29 18.64 1.21 -15.26
N PRO A 30 19.61 1.55 -16.13
CA PRO A 30 19.78 0.92 -17.44
C PRO A 30 19.87 -0.62 -17.36
N ASN A 31 19.61 -1.31 -18.48
CA ASN A 31 19.72 -2.77 -18.62
C ASN A 31 21.20 -3.25 -18.59
N THR A 32 22.00 -2.80 -17.63
CA THR A 32 23.40 -3.19 -17.44
C THR A 32 23.50 -4.03 -16.18
N ILE A 33 23.92 -5.29 -16.32
CA ILE A 33 23.91 -6.27 -15.22
C ILE A 33 24.81 -5.86 -14.05
N GLU A 34 25.92 -5.15 -14.30
CA GLU A 34 26.84 -4.67 -13.27
C GLU A 34 26.20 -3.63 -12.35
N LEU A 35 25.46 -2.68 -12.92
CA LEU A 35 24.73 -1.65 -12.16
C LEU A 35 23.59 -2.27 -11.33
N LEU A 36 22.87 -3.22 -11.92
CA LEU A 36 21.82 -3.96 -11.24
C LEU A 36 22.39 -4.83 -10.11
N ARG A 37 23.55 -5.45 -10.30
CA ARG A 37 24.25 -6.20 -9.26
C ARG A 37 24.58 -5.33 -8.05
N GLY A 38 25.17 -4.14 -8.27
CA GLY A 38 25.49 -3.20 -7.19
C GLY A 38 24.25 -2.76 -6.40
N LYS A 39 23.16 -2.43 -7.10
CA LYS A 39 21.90 -2.03 -6.43
C LYS A 39 21.17 -3.18 -5.74
N LEU A 40 21.25 -4.39 -6.30
CA LEU A 40 20.77 -5.60 -5.62
C LEU A 40 21.56 -5.81 -4.33
N GLN A 41 22.89 -5.66 -4.36
CA GLN A 41 23.72 -5.72 -3.15
C GLN A 41 23.26 -4.67 -2.14
N GLU A 42 23.13 -3.39 -2.48
CA GLU A 42 22.58 -2.37 -1.55
C GLU A 42 21.22 -2.76 -0.95
N ALA A 43 20.34 -3.34 -1.77
CA ALA A 43 18.97 -3.64 -1.37
C ALA A 43 18.88 -4.82 -0.37
N ILE A 44 19.58 -5.93 -0.66
CA ILE A 44 19.43 -7.21 0.05
C ILE A 44 20.71 -7.68 0.78
N ALA A 45 21.84 -6.97 0.65
CA ALA A 45 23.07 -7.34 1.35
C ALA A 45 22.87 -7.40 2.87
N ARG A 46 23.44 -8.42 3.55
CA ARG A 46 23.32 -8.68 5.01
C ARG A 46 21.93 -8.84 5.59
N LYS A 47 20.88 -8.68 4.80
CA LYS A 47 19.52 -8.87 5.28
C LYS A 47 19.19 -10.34 5.17
N ARG A 48 18.55 -10.88 6.19
CA ARG A 48 17.94 -12.19 6.10
C ARG A 48 16.69 -12.04 5.25
N PHE A 49 16.63 -12.73 4.13
CA PHE A 49 15.52 -12.63 3.20
C PHE A 49 14.91 -13.99 2.87
N LEU A 50 13.63 -13.96 2.50
CA LEU A 50 12.95 -15.05 1.84
C LEU A 50 12.59 -14.58 0.43
N LEU A 51 13.17 -15.24 -0.56
CA LEU A 51 12.85 -15.04 -1.98
C LEU A 51 12.08 -16.26 -2.47
N ILE A 52 10.91 -16.02 -3.04
CA ILE A 52 10.08 -17.06 -3.66
C ILE A 52 10.15 -16.82 -5.16
N LEU A 53 10.75 -17.77 -5.88
CA LEU A 53 10.78 -17.86 -7.34
C LEU A 53 9.70 -18.85 -7.74
N ASP A 54 8.55 -18.33 -8.14
CA ASP A 54 7.36 -19.11 -8.41
C ASP A 54 7.27 -19.51 -9.89
N ASP A 55 6.83 -20.73 -10.17
CA ASP A 55 6.59 -21.33 -11.50
C ASP A 55 7.79 -21.28 -12.47
N VAL A 56 8.95 -21.78 -12.04
CA VAL A 56 10.17 -21.82 -12.86
C VAL A 56 10.13 -22.98 -13.87
N TRP A 57 10.34 -22.66 -15.15
CA TRP A 57 10.34 -23.65 -16.25
C TRP A 57 11.69 -23.89 -16.93
N ASN A 58 12.67 -23.02 -16.73
CA ASN A 58 13.91 -23.06 -17.51
C ASN A 58 14.83 -24.21 -17.04
N GLU A 59 15.08 -25.16 -17.94
CA GLU A 59 15.93 -26.34 -17.72
C GLU A 59 17.38 -26.14 -18.18
N ASP A 60 17.74 -24.93 -18.63
CA ASP A 60 19.12 -24.55 -18.97
C ASP A 60 19.94 -24.34 -17.70
N GLN A 61 20.82 -25.30 -17.44
CA GLN A 61 21.70 -25.28 -16.28
C GLN A 61 22.65 -24.09 -16.28
N ASN A 62 23.14 -23.64 -17.44
CA ASN A 62 24.12 -22.56 -17.53
C ASN A 62 23.48 -21.23 -17.14
N LYS A 63 22.24 -20.96 -17.57
CA LYS A 63 21.50 -19.76 -17.15
C LYS A 63 21.30 -19.67 -15.64
N TRP A 64 21.16 -20.81 -14.97
CA TRP A 64 21.12 -20.83 -13.52
C TRP A 64 22.53 -20.65 -12.92
N GLU A 65 23.47 -21.53 -13.27
CA GLU A 65 24.79 -21.60 -12.63
C GLU A 65 25.69 -20.40 -12.92
N ASP A 66 25.67 -19.89 -14.15
CA ASP A 66 26.58 -18.85 -14.63
C ASP A 66 25.98 -17.44 -14.51
N ASP A 67 24.66 -17.30 -14.74
CA ASP A 67 24.03 -15.97 -14.76
C ASP A 67 23.36 -15.62 -13.42
N LEU A 68 22.37 -16.41 -12.98
CA LEU A 68 21.49 -16.04 -11.87
C LEU A 68 22.02 -16.43 -10.48
N ARG A 69 22.57 -17.63 -10.33
CA ARG A 69 23.13 -18.11 -9.06
C ARG A 69 24.24 -17.20 -8.55
N PRO A 70 25.17 -16.67 -9.37
CA PRO A 70 26.19 -15.74 -8.89
C PRO A 70 25.63 -14.35 -8.53
N LEU A 71 24.40 -14.02 -8.92
CA LEU A 71 23.72 -12.76 -8.58
C LEU A 71 22.84 -12.90 -7.34
N LEU A 72 22.19 -14.04 -7.13
CA LEU A 72 21.21 -14.26 -6.05
C LEU A 72 21.78 -15.05 -4.86
N CYS A 73 22.74 -15.94 -5.13
CA CYS A 73 23.27 -16.91 -4.17
C CYS A 73 24.75 -16.67 -3.82
N SER A 74 25.44 -15.77 -4.52
CA SER A 74 26.70 -15.23 -4.00
C SER A 74 26.42 -14.51 -2.68
N SER A 75 27.44 -14.35 -1.84
CA SER A 75 27.44 -14.02 -0.39
C SER A 75 26.75 -12.70 0.05
N ILE A 76 25.81 -12.20 -0.74
CA ILE A 76 25.02 -11.00 -0.58
C ILE A 76 24.00 -11.19 0.57
N GLY A 77 23.29 -12.32 0.63
CA GLY A 77 22.27 -12.55 1.67
C GLY A 77 22.81 -12.75 3.09
N GLY A 78 22.13 -12.19 4.10
CA GLY A 78 22.41 -12.48 5.51
C GLY A 78 22.23 -13.97 5.85
N SER A 79 22.94 -14.48 6.87
CA SER A 79 22.82 -15.88 7.28
C SER A 79 21.37 -16.26 7.61
N GLY A 80 20.91 -17.40 7.08
CA GLY A 80 19.53 -17.87 7.23
C GLY A 80 18.56 -17.35 6.15
N SER A 81 19.06 -16.66 5.11
CA SER A 81 18.30 -16.39 3.89
C SER A 81 17.94 -17.67 3.15
N LYS A 82 16.75 -17.70 2.56
CA LYS A 82 16.24 -18.86 1.82
C LYS A 82 15.66 -18.41 0.49
N ILE A 83 15.94 -19.20 -0.55
CA ILE A 83 15.26 -19.12 -1.83
C ILE A 83 14.36 -20.36 -1.92
N VAL A 84 13.07 -20.15 -2.15
CA VAL A 84 12.11 -21.22 -2.42
C VAL A 84 11.80 -21.16 -3.89
N VAL A 85 12.06 -22.25 -4.59
CA VAL A 85 11.74 -22.42 -6.01
C VAL A 85 10.56 -23.36 -6.12
N THR A 86 9.50 -22.96 -6.83
CA THR A 86 8.42 -23.87 -7.22
C THR A 86 8.56 -24.16 -8.72
N SER A 87 8.33 -25.41 -9.12
CA SER A 87 8.41 -25.81 -10.52
C SER A 87 7.58 -27.07 -10.77
N ARG A 88 7.08 -27.22 -11.99
CA ARG A 88 6.44 -28.46 -12.49
C ARG A 88 7.46 -29.42 -13.10
N SER A 89 8.71 -29.00 -13.29
CA SER A 89 9.78 -29.82 -13.85
C SER A 89 10.71 -30.35 -12.75
N ARG A 90 10.83 -31.67 -12.68
CA ARG A 90 11.84 -32.33 -11.81
C ARG A 90 13.27 -31.97 -12.21
N GLN A 91 13.50 -31.61 -13.48
CA GLN A 91 14.82 -31.22 -13.96
C GLN A 91 15.23 -29.85 -13.42
N VAL A 92 14.33 -28.87 -13.46
CA VAL A 92 14.55 -27.54 -12.83
C VAL A 92 14.87 -27.68 -11.34
N VAL A 93 14.11 -28.53 -10.64
CA VAL A 93 14.34 -28.83 -9.22
C VAL A 93 15.71 -29.45 -8.97
N SER A 94 16.19 -30.32 -9.88
CA SER A 94 17.54 -30.88 -9.81
C SER A 94 18.64 -29.86 -10.09
N ILE A 95 18.38 -28.89 -10.97
CA ILE A 95 19.34 -27.83 -11.34
C ILE A 95 19.48 -26.81 -10.20
N MET A 96 18.37 -26.39 -9.60
CA MET A 96 18.36 -25.30 -8.60
C MET A 96 18.38 -25.79 -7.15
N GLY A 97 18.06 -27.06 -6.92
CA GLY A 97 17.89 -27.64 -5.59
C GLY A 97 19.20 -27.76 -4.82
N THR A 98 19.23 -27.19 -3.62
CA THR A 98 20.30 -27.41 -2.63
C THR A 98 19.85 -28.30 -1.47
N LEU A 99 18.54 -28.57 -1.38
CA LEU A 99 17.89 -29.43 -0.40
C LEU A 99 17.02 -30.46 -1.10
N PRO A 100 16.67 -31.58 -0.45
CA PRO A 100 15.71 -32.54 -0.99
C PRO A 100 14.39 -31.83 -1.35
N PRO A 101 13.83 -32.11 -2.54
CA PRO A 101 12.62 -31.44 -2.96
C PRO A 101 11.42 -31.87 -2.14
N HIS A 102 10.54 -30.91 -1.86
CA HIS A 102 9.27 -31.18 -1.23
C HIS A 102 8.21 -31.42 -2.31
N GLU A 103 7.89 -32.70 -2.57
CA GLU A 103 6.82 -33.05 -3.50
C GLU A 103 5.45 -32.85 -2.85
N LEU A 104 4.65 -31.94 -3.41
CA LEU A 104 3.28 -31.71 -2.97
C LEU A 104 2.39 -32.89 -3.39
N VAL A 105 1.73 -33.52 -2.43
CA VAL A 105 0.79 -34.62 -2.66
C VAL A 105 -0.61 -34.10 -2.98
N CYS A 106 -1.38 -34.87 -3.74
CA CYS A 106 -2.81 -34.60 -3.97
C CYS A 106 -3.59 -34.67 -2.64
N LEU A 107 -4.73 -33.97 -2.60
CA LEU A 107 -5.64 -34.01 -1.45
C LEU A 107 -6.21 -35.41 -1.23
N SER A 108 -6.47 -35.75 0.04
CA SER A 108 -7.21 -36.96 0.39
C SER A 108 -8.65 -36.92 -0.15
N GLU A 109 -9.34 -38.06 -0.23
CA GLU A 109 -10.73 -38.07 -0.70
C GLU A 109 -11.66 -37.20 0.15
N ASP A 110 -11.43 -37.16 1.47
CA ASP A 110 -12.26 -36.39 2.39
C ASP A 110 -11.96 -34.88 2.30
N ASP A 111 -10.67 -34.49 2.23
CA ASP A 111 -10.30 -33.08 2.00
C ASP A 111 -10.78 -32.60 0.62
N SER A 112 -10.72 -33.49 -0.39
CA SER A 112 -11.21 -33.21 -1.73
C SER A 112 -12.72 -32.98 -1.74
N TRP A 113 -13.46 -33.79 -0.99
CA TRP A 113 -14.90 -33.62 -0.82
C TRP A 113 -15.21 -32.31 -0.10
N GLU A 114 -14.50 -32.00 1.00
CA GLU A 114 -14.72 -30.77 1.76
C GLU A 114 -14.46 -29.52 0.91
N LEU A 115 -13.37 -29.49 0.14
CA LEU A 115 -13.06 -28.37 -0.75
C LEU A 115 -14.11 -28.21 -1.86
N PHE A 116 -14.55 -29.32 -2.46
CA PHE A 116 -15.57 -29.33 -3.49
C PHE A 116 -16.94 -28.88 -2.96
N SER A 117 -17.38 -29.43 -1.83
CA SER A 117 -18.71 -29.20 -1.25
C SER A 117 -18.90 -27.75 -0.81
N LYS A 118 -17.86 -27.13 -0.21
CA LYS A 118 -17.85 -25.70 0.13
C LYS A 118 -18.20 -24.80 -1.05
N LYS A 119 -17.77 -25.16 -2.26
CA LYS A 119 -18.09 -24.42 -3.49
C LYS A 119 -19.42 -24.85 -4.11
N ALA A 120 -19.72 -26.15 -4.13
CA ALA A 120 -20.91 -26.68 -4.77
C ALA A 120 -22.22 -26.28 -4.08
N PHE A 121 -22.25 -26.25 -2.74
CA PHE A 121 -23.49 -26.02 -1.99
C PHE A 121 -23.64 -24.57 -1.47
N SER A 122 -22.73 -23.66 -1.80
CA SER A 122 -22.78 -22.28 -1.28
C SER A 122 -23.73 -21.34 -2.02
N LYS A 123 -24.31 -21.73 -3.16
CA LYS A 123 -25.32 -20.94 -3.91
C LYS A 123 -26.72 -21.58 -3.88
N GLY A 124 -27.19 -21.97 -2.69
CA GLY A 124 -28.59 -22.35 -2.46
C GLY A 124 -28.99 -23.77 -2.90
N VAL A 125 -28.07 -24.56 -3.44
CA VAL A 125 -28.29 -26.01 -3.64
C VAL A 125 -28.32 -26.68 -2.26
N GLN A 126 -29.44 -27.32 -1.91
CA GLN A 126 -29.54 -28.04 -0.64
C GLN A 126 -28.71 -29.32 -0.68
N GLU A 127 -27.95 -29.56 0.40
CA GLU A 127 -27.12 -30.75 0.57
C GLU A 127 -28.00 -31.99 0.84
N GLN A 128 -28.61 -32.53 -0.22
CA GLN A 128 -29.39 -33.76 -0.17
C GLN A 128 -28.50 -34.98 -0.46
N VAL A 129 -28.92 -36.14 0.02
CA VAL A 129 -28.14 -37.39 -0.04
C VAL A 129 -27.78 -37.77 -1.48
N GLU A 130 -28.67 -37.55 -2.43
CA GLU A 130 -28.48 -37.81 -3.86
C GLU A 130 -27.38 -36.91 -4.46
N PHE A 131 -27.40 -35.60 -4.18
CA PHE A 131 -26.36 -34.66 -4.63
C PHE A 131 -25.00 -34.98 -4.01
N VAL A 132 -24.97 -35.37 -2.73
CA VAL A 132 -23.73 -35.77 -2.05
C VAL A 132 -23.10 -37.01 -2.71
N LYS A 133 -23.92 -38.02 -3.05
CA LYS A 133 -23.44 -39.24 -3.72
C LYS A 133 -22.82 -38.93 -5.09
N ILE A 134 -23.53 -38.17 -5.93
CA ILE A 134 -23.04 -37.81 -7.27
C ILE A 134 -21.83 -36.86 -7.16
N GLY A 135 -21.89 -35.89 -6.25
CA GLY A 135 -20.80 -34.96 -5.97
C GLY A 135 -19.51 -35.66 -5.57
N ARG A 136 -19.57 -36.68 -4.71
CA ARG A 136 -18.39 -37.49 -4.36
C ARG A 136 -17.82 -38.24 -5.56
N CYS A 137 -18.68 -38.70 -6.49
CA CYS A 137 -18.21 -39.28 -7.75
C CYS A 137 -17.45 -38.27 -8.62
N ILE A 138 -17.98 -37.06 -8.77
CA ILE A 138 -17.32 -35.97 -9.51
C ILE A 138 -16.00 -35.55 -8.83
N SER A 139 -16.00 -35.43 -7.50
CA SER A 139 -14.82 -35.10 -6.70
C SER A 139 -13.70 -36.15 -6.89
N LYS A 140 -14.04 -37.45 -6.86
CA LYS A 140 -13.09 -38.54 -7.16
C LYS A 140 -12.48 -38.41 -8.56
N LYS A 141 -13.27 -38.01 -9.57
CA LYS A 141 -12.76 -37.76 -10.93
C LYS A 141 -11.76 -36.60 -11.02
N CYS A 142 -11.74 -35.71 -10.03
CA CYS A 142 -10.76 -34.62 -9.94
C CYS A 142 -9.40 -35.05 -9.36
N LYS A 143 -9.24 -36.31 -8.94
CA LYS A 143 -7.99 -36.92 -8.46
C LYS A 143 -7.25 -36.11 -7.36
N GLY A 144 -7.99 -35.43 -6.50
CA GLY A 144 -7.44 -34.64 -5.39
C GLY A 144 -6.74 -33.34 -5.81
N LEU A 145 -6.93 -32.86 -7.05
CA LEU A 145 -6.31 -31.64 -7.56
C LEU A 145 -7.14 -30.40 -7.17
N PRO A 146 -6.60 -29.47 -6.35
CA PRO A 146 -7.39 -28.37 -5.78
C PRO A 146 -8.07 -27.46 -6.80
N LEU A 147 -7.40 -27.13 -7.91
CA LEU A 147 -7.96 -26.30 -8.98
C LEU A 147 -9.15 -26.98 -9.65
N ALA A 148 -9.00 -28.25 -10.02
CA ALA A 148 -10.08 -29.05 -10.60
C ALA A 148 -11.28 -29.15 -9.66
N LEU A 149 -11.05 -29.42 -8.37
CA LEU A 149 -12.09 -29.50 -7.35
C LEU A 149 -12.85 -28.18 -7.18
N LYS A 150 -12.14 -27.06 -7.08
CA LYS A 150 -12.75 -25.72 -6.96
C LYS A 150 -13.56 -25.36 -8.20
N THR A 151 -13.01 -25.62 -9.40
CA THR A 151 -13.67 -25.32 -10.67
C THR A 151 -14.92 -26.18 -10.87
N MET A 152 -14.84 -27.49 -10.61
CA MET A 152 -16.00 -28.38 -10.72
C MET A 152 -17.05 -28.10 -9.64
N GLY A 153 -16.63 -27.85 -8.39
CA GLY A 153 -17.55 -27.41 -7.33
C GLY A 153 -18.28 -26.11 -7.71
N GLY A 154 -17.54 -25.14 -8.25
CA GLY A 154 -18.12 -23.90 -8.78
C GLY A 154 -19.11 -24.12 -9.92
N LEU A 155 -18.81 -25.02 -10.87
CA LEU A 155 -19.74 -25.42 -11.93
C LEU A 155 -21.03 -26.01 -11.34
N MET A 156 -20.89 -26.95 -10.40
CA MET A 156 -22.02 -27.65 -9.79
C MET A 156 -22.92 -26.72 -8.97
N SER A 157 -22.39 -25.62 -8.43
CA SER A 157 -23.20 -24.62 -7.72
C SER A 157 -24.28 -23.94 -8.56
N SER A 158 -24.16 -24.01 -9.90
CA SER A 158 -25.17 -23.50 -10.84
C SER A 158 -26.22 -24.54 -11.24
N LYS A 159 -26.10 -25.79 -10.78
CA LYS A 159 -26.90 -26.94 -11.20
C LYS A 159 -27.89 -27.34 -10.11
N GLN A 160 -29.18 -27.08 -10.36
CA GLN A 160 -30.24 -27.26 -9.37
C GLN A 160 -30.92 -28.63 -9.47
N GLN A 161 -30.80 -29.31 -10.61
CA GLN A 161 -31.46 -30.59 -10.85
C GLN A 161 -30.48 -31.77 -10.77
N ILE A 162 -30.94 -32.90 -10.21
CA ILE A 162 -30.12 -34.12 -10.07
C ILE A 162 -29.64 -34.63 -11.43
N GLN A 163 -30.47 -34.56 -12.47
CA GLN A 163 -30.12 -35.03 -13.82
C GLN A 163 -28.95 -34.23 -14.42
N GLU A 164 -28.82 -32.95 -14.06
CA GLU A 164 -27.67 -32.13 -14.50
C GLU A 164 -26.37 -32.61 -13.85
N TRP A 165 -26.42 -33.02 -12.58
CA TRP A 165 -25.27 -33.60 -11.88
C TRP A 165 -24.87 -34.96 -12.46
N GLU A 166 -25.86 -35.82 -12.76
CA GLU A 166 -25.62 -37.11 -13.40
C GLU A 166 -24.99 -36.95 -14.79
N ALA A 167 -25.47 -35.98 -15.59
CA ALA A 167 -24.91 -35.71 -16.91
C ALA A 167 -23.44 -35.28 -16.85
N ILE A 168 -23.07 -34.43 -15.89
CA ILE A 168 -21.67 -34.04 -15.65
C ILE A 168 -20.85 -35.24 -15.15
N ALA A 169 -21.40 -36.02 -14.22
CA ALA A 169 -20.76 -37.23 -13.73
C ALA A 169 -20.56 -38.29 -14.82
N ALA A 170 -21.42 -38.34 -15.85
CA ALA A 170 -21.30 -39.26 -16.97
C ALA A 170 -20.26 -38.81 -18.02
N CYS A 171 -19.82 -37.55 -18.01
CA CYS A 171 -18.80 -37.08 -18.94
C CYS A 171 -17.47 -37.84 -18.75
N ASN A 172 -16.91 -38.31 -19.87
CA ASN A 172 -15.59 -38.94 -19.91
C ASN A 172 -14.51 -37.87 -19.71
N ILE A 173 -14.10 -37.71 -18.45
CA ILE A 173 -12.97 -36.87 -18.05
C ILE A 173 -11.63 -37.60 -18.29
N SER A 174 -11.64 -38.92 -18.42
CA SER A 174 -10.47 -39.80 -18.29
C SER A 174 -9.73 -40.17 -19.58
N ASP A 175 -10.21 -39.80 -20.77
CA ASP A 175 -9.81 -40.52 -22.01
C ASP A 175 -9.06 -39.70 -23.08
N THR A 176 -8.32 -38.67 -22.69
CA THR A 176 -7.36 -38.04 -23.63
C THR A 176 -5.99 -37.86 -23.00
N ASN A 177 -5.05 -38.69 -23.46
CA ASN A 177 -3.59 -38.68 -23.32
C ASN A 177 -3.01 -38.93 -21.91
N ARG A 178 -2.32 -40.09 -21.78
CA ARG A 178 -1.33 -40.33 -20.72
C ARG A 178 -0.15 -39.36 -20.92
N GLY A 179 -0.21 -38.19 -20.29
CA GLY A 179 0.79 -37.12 -20.38
C GLY A 179 0.57 -36.04 -19.32
N LYS A 180 1.48 -35.05 -19.26
CA LYS A 180 1.65 -34.02 -18.21
C LYS A 180 0.42 -33.14 -17.88
N ASP A 181 -0.72 -33.29 -18.58
CA ASP A 181 -1.87 -32.35 -18.52
C ASP A 181 -3.19 -33.01 -18.05
N GLU A 182 -3.17 -33.81 -16.99
CA GLU A 182 -4.37 -34.51 -16.49
C GLU A 182 -5.51 -33.57 -16.05
N VAL A 183 -5.21 -32.31 -15.73
CA VAL A 183 -6.17 -31.29 -15.24
C VAL A 183 -6.92 -30.60 -16.39
N LEU A 184 -6.27 -30.39 -17.53
CA LEU A 184 -6.81 -29.56 -18.61
C LEU A 184 -8.15 -30.06 -19.16
N PRO A 185 -8.40 -31.39 -19.32
CA PRO A 185 -9.72 -31.89 -19.71
C PRO A 185 -10.85 -31.51 -18.74
N ILE A 186 -10.56 -31.46 -17.43
CA ILE A 186 -11.52 -31.07 -16.39
C ILE A 186 -11.85 -29.58 -16.51
N LEU A 187 -10.83 -28.73 -16.68
CA LEU A 187 -11.03 -27.28 -16.85
C LEU A 187 -11.81 -27.00 -18.15
N LYS A 188 -11.48 -27.72 -19.23
CA LYS A 188 -12.19 -27.63 -20.52
C LYS A 188 -13.66 -28.05 -20.39
N LEU A 189 -13.99 -29.01 -19.52
CA LEU A 189 -15.37 -29.37 -19.22
C LEU A 189 -16.11 -28.18 -18.59
N SER A 190 -15.53 -27.53 -17.58
CA SER A 190 -16.13 -26.32 -16.97
C SER A 190 -16.35 -25.21 -18.01
N TYR A 191 -15.36 -24.98 -18.89
CA TYR A 191 -15.48 -24.02 -19.99
C TYR A 191 -16.63 -24.36 -20.95
N LYS A 192 -16.82 -25.63 -21.32
CA LYS A 192 -17.92 -26.04 -22.20
C LYS A 192 -19.30 -25.66 -21.65
N HIS A 193 -19.45 -25.64 -20.32
CA HIS A 193 -20.68 -25.27 -19.62
C HIS A 193 -20.81 -23.77 -19.27
N LEU A 194 -19.90 -22.91 -19.75
CA LEU A 194 -20.10 -21.46 -19.75
C LEU A 194 -21.08 -21.02 -20.85
N SER A 195 -21.76 -19.90 -20.61
CA SER A 195 -22.56 -19.24 -21.65
C SER A 195 -21.66 -18.74 -22.79
N PRO A 196 -22.20 -18.52 -24.00
CA PRO A 196 -21.41 -17.97 -25.12
C PRO A 196 -20.69 -16.66 -24.78
N GLU A 197 -21.35 -15.76 -24.05
CA GLU A 197 -20.80 -14.47 -23.62
C GLU A 197 -19.62 -14.66 -22.65
N MET A 198 -19.78 -15.52 -21.64
CA MET A 198 -18.72 -15.84 -20.69
C MET A 198 -17.51 -16.49 -21.38
N LYS A 199 -17.75 -17.32 -22.39
CA LYS A 199 -16.68 -17.94 -23.20
C LYS A 199 -15.86 -16.89 -23.93
N GLN A 200 -16.50 -15.90 -24.54
CA GLN A 200 -15.82 -14.79 -25.22
C GLN A 200 -15.03 -13.92 -24.23
N CYS A 201 -15.64 -13.55 -23.10
CA CYS A 201 -14.99 -12.76 -22.06
C CYS A 201 -13.74 -13.47 -21.51
N PHE A 202 -13.85 -14.79 -21.24
CA PHE A 202 -12.74 -15.61 -20.79
C PHE A 202 -11.64 -15.75 -21.85
N ALA A 203 -11.99 -16.07 -23.11
CA ALA A 203 -11.03 -16.20 -24.20
C ALA A 203 -10.24 -14.90 -24.43
N PHE A 204 -10.90 -13.74 -24.35
CA PHE A 204 -10.25 -12.43 -24.46
C PHE A 204 -9.16 -12.21 -23.40
N CYS A 205 -9.30 -12.79 -22.20
CA CYS A 205 -8.31 -12.62 -21.14
C CYS A 205 -6.92 -13.21 -21.50
N SER A 206 -6.83 -14.07 -22.53
CA SER A 206 -5.55 -14.57 -23.06
C SER A 206 -4.69 -13.48 -23.72
N VAL A 207 -5.23 -12.28 -23.96
CA VAL A 207 -4.46 -11.13 -24.43
C VAL A 207 -3.46 -10.65 -23.36
N PHE A 208 -3.78 -10.83 -22.09
CA PHE A 208 -2.88 -10.46 -21.00
C PHE A 208 -1.79 -11.53 -20.84
N PRO A 209 -0.55 -11.14 -20.47
CA PRO A 209 0.49 -12.08 -20.08
C PRO A 209 0.08 -12.98 -18.90
N LYS A 210 0.85 -14.05 -18.67
CA LYS A 210 0.67 -14.92 -17.49
C LYS A 210 0.93 -14.12 -16.22
N ASP A 211 0.24 -14.47 -15.13
CA ASP A 211 0.32 -13.77 -13.83
C ASP A 211 -0.01 -12.27 -13.80
N TYR A 212 -0.43 -11.70 -14.93
CA TYR A 212 -0.82 -10.30 -15.04
C TYR A 212 -1.98 -9.97 -14.10
N LEU A 213 -1.79 -8.94 -13.28
CA LEU A 213 -2.81 -8.43 -12.38
C LEU A 213 -3.82 -7.60 -13.17
N MET A 214 -4.94 -8.21 -13.53
CA MET A 214 -6.01 -7.56 -14.28
C MET A 214 -6.83 -6.68 -13.34
N GLU A 215 -6.89 -5.38 -13.64
CA GLU A 215 -7.83 -4.48 -12.98
C GLU A 215 -9.27 -4.83 -13.41
N LYS A 216 -10.15 -5.10 -12.44
CA LYS A 216 -11.52 -5.57 -12.66
C LYS A 216 -12.32 -4.64 -13.57
N ASP A 217 -12.35 -3.35 -13.25
CA ASP A 217 -13.17 -2.37 -13.99
C ASP A 217 -12.65 -2.18 -15.42
N MET A 218 -11.33 -2.18 -15.60
CA MET A 218 -10.70 -2.17 -16.91
C MET A 218 -11.14 -3.39 -17.74
N LEU A 219 -11.08 -4.58 -17.15
CA LEU A 219 -11.42 -5.83 -17.82
C LEU A 219 -12.89 -5.84 -18.27
N ILE A 220 -13.81 -5.43 -17.41
CA ILE A 220 -15.24 -5.31 -17.73
C ILE A 220 -15.46 -4.30 -18.87
N GLN A 221 -14.82 -3.13 -18.80
CA GLN A 221 -14.93 -2.11 -19.84
C GLN A 221 -14.38 -2.58 -21.19
N LEU A 222 -13.32 -3.39 -21.21
CA LEU A 222 -12.79 -4.01 -22.43
C LEU A 222 -13.77 -5.03 -23.02
N TRP A 223 -14.45 -5.83 -22.20
CA TRP A 223 -15.50 -6.74 -22.68
C TRP A 223 -16.70 -5.98 -23.27
N MET A 224 -17.13 -4.89 -22.62
CA MET A 224 -18.17 -4.01 -23.13
C MET A 224 -17.77 -3.36 -24.47
N ALA A 225 -16.54 -2.84 -24.56
CA ALA A 225 -16.02 -2.18 -25.75
C ALA A 225 -15.93 -3.14 -26.95
N ASN A 226 -15.51 -4.38 -26.72
CA ASN A 226 -15.46 -5.40 -27.76
C ASN A 226 -16.83 -6.01 -28.09
N GLY A 227 -17.85 -5.78 -27.26
CA GLY A 227 -19.22 -6.26 -27.47
C GLY A 227 -19.41 -7.74 -27.14
N TYR A 228 -18.70 -8.25 -26.12
CA TYR A 228 -18.87 -9.62 -25.62
C TYR A 228 -20.00 -9.75 -24.60
N VAL A 229 -20.49 -8.61 -24.11
CA VAL A 229 -21.55 -8.50 -23.11
C VAL A 229 -22.73 -7.77 -23.75
N HIS A 230 -23.94 -8.29 -23.55
CA HIS A 230 -25.19 -7.71 -24.05
C HIS A 230 -26.16 -7.47 -22.88
N GLU A 231 -27.04 -6.50 -23.06
CA GLU A 231 -28.13 -6.24 -22.10
C GLU A 231 -29.07 -7.44 -22.05
N GLU A 232 -29.46 -7.86 -20.84
CA GLU A 232 -30.36 -8.99 -20.63
C GLU A 232 -31.43 -8.63 -19.60
N GLY A 233 -32.70 -8.59 -20.04
CA GLY A 233 -33.82 -8.22 -19.19
C GLY A 233 -33.67 -6.80 -18.65
N THR A 234 -33.55 -6.66 -17.33
CA THR A 234 -33.34 -5.37 -16.65
C THR A 234 -31.87 -5.06 -16.38
N MET A 235 -30.94 -5.96 -16.71
CA MET A 235 -29.50 -5.76 -16.49
C MET A 235 -28.90 -4.94 -17.63
N ASP A 236 -28.28 -3.81 -17.27
CA ASP A 236 -27.48 -3.05 -18.21
C ASP A 236 -26.11 -3.72 -18.49
N LEU A 237 -25.36 -3.16 -19.44
CA LEU A 237 -24.05 -3.70 -19.84
C LEU A 237 -23.04 -3.76 -18.68
N THR A 238 -23.06 -2.79 -17.78
CA THR A 238 -22.14 -2.74 -16.63
C THR A 238 -22.50 -3.82 -15.62
N GLN A 239 -23.78 -3.94 -15.27
CA GLN A 239 -24.30 -4.97 -14.36
C GLN A 239 -24.10 -6.38 -14.92
N LYS A 240 -24.30 -6.57 -16.22
CA LYS A 240 -24.05 -7.84 -16.89
C LYS A 240 -22.55 -8.16 -16.90
N GLY A 241 -21.68 -7.18 -17.15
CA GLY A 241 -20.23 -7.35 -17.07
C GLY A 241 -19.77 -7.77 -15.68
N GLU A 242 -20.33 -7.14 -14.64
CA GLU A 242 -20.14 -7.49 -13.23
C GLU A 242 -20.60 -8.93 -12.93
N TYR A 243 -21.77 -9.33 -13.41
CA TYR A 243 -22.28 -10.69 -13.28
C TYR A 243 -21.33 -11.72 -13.93
N VAL A 244 -20.88 -11.46 -15.16
CA VAL A 244 -19.94 -12.34 -15.88
C VAL A 244 -18.62 -12.45 -15.12
N PHE A 245 -18.06 -11.34 -14.63
CA PHE A 245 -16.84 -11.34 -13.83
C PHE A 245 -17.01 -12.21 -12.57
N ASN A 246 -18.08 -11.98 -11.81
CA ASN A 246 -18.33 -12.68 -10.56
C ASN A 246 -18.57 -14.19 -10.78
N GLU A 247 -19.24 -14.58 -11.87
CA GLU A 247 -19.43 -15.99 -12.23
C GLU A 247 -18.10 -16.67 -12.61
N LEU A 248 -17.26 -16.02 -13.42
CA LEU A 248 -15.94 -16.54 -13.79
C LEU A 248 -15.02 -16.69 -12.56
N ALA A 249 -15.00 -15.68 -11.68
CA ALA A 249 -14.27 -15.75 -10.41
C ALA A 249 -14.82 -16.85 -9.48
N TRP A 250 -16.15 -16.98 -9.40
CA TRP A 250 -16.78 -18.02 -8.58
C TRP A 250 -16.39 -19.44 -9.03
N ARG A 251 -16.39 -19.65 -10.35
CA ARG A 251 -15.95 -20.90 -11.01
C ARG A 251 -14.42 -21.07 -11.08
N SER A 252 -13.68 -20.20 -10.40
CA SER A 252 -12.22 -20.25 -10.27
C SER A 252 -11.44 -20.11 -11.59
N PHE A 253 -12.06 -19.51 -12.62
CA PHE A 253 -11.35 -19.06 -13.82
C PHE A 253 -10.47 -17.85 -13.50
N PHE A 254 -10.92 -17.00 -12.58
CA PHE A 254 -10.09 -15.97 -11.94
C PHE A 254 -9.79 -16.38 -10.49
N GLN A 255 -8.59 -16.04 -10.04
CA GLN A 255 -8.09 -16.22 -8.68
C GLN A 255 -7.61 -14.87 -8.14
N ASP A 256 -7.26 -14.84 -6.85
CA ASP A 256 -6.72 -13.67 -6.17
C ASP A 256 -7.53 -12.40 -6.44
N VAL A 257 -8.85 -12.47 -6.21
CA VAL A 257 -9.70 -11.28 -6.21
C VAL A 257 -9.37 -10.49 -4.95
N ILE A 258 -8.37 -9.62 -5.06
CA ILE A 258 -7.81 -8.86 -3.95
C ILE A 258 -7.94 -7.36 -4.21
N PRO A 259 -8.15 -6.55 -3.15
CA PRO A 259 -7.97 -5.11 -3.23
C PRO A 259 -6.49 -4.82 -3.46
N VAL A 260 -6.20 -4.23 -4.61
CA VAL A 260 -4.88 -3.75 -5.01
C VAL A 260 -4.76 -2.31 -4.56
N ARG A 261 -3.77 -2.05 -3.70
CA ARG A 261 -3.43 -0.69 -3.28
C ARG A 261 -2.64 -0.03 -4.40
N LYS A 262 -3.20 1.00 -5.04
CA LYS A 262 -2.36 1.88 -5.87
C LYS A 262 -1.68 2.90 -4.95
N PRO A 263 -0.40 3.25 -5.19
CA PRO A 263 0.22 4.37 -4.51
C PRO A 263 -0.64 5.63 -4.74
N SER A 264 -0.92 6.38 -3.68
CA SER A 264 -1.62 7.66 -3.77
C SER A 264 -0.88 8.57 -4.75
N TRP A 265 -1.61 9.27 -5.62
CA TRP A 265 -1.00 10.28 -6.47
C TRP A 265 -0.30 11.34 -5.58
N PRO A 266 0.87 11.87 -5.98
CA PRO A 266 1.72 12.70 -5.12
C PRO A 266 1.03 13.95 -4.55
N SER A 267 -0.07 14.38 -5.16
CA SER A 267 -0.81 15.61 -4.85
C SER A 267 -1.50 15.60 -3.48
N PHE A 268 -1.83 14.43 -2.92
CA PHE A 268 -2.40 14.36 -1.57
C PHE A 268 -1.76 13.23 -0.77
N GLU A 269 -0.74 13.59 0.03
CA GLU A 269 -0.18 12.74 1.10
C GLU A 269 -1.26 12.32 2.14
N TYR A 270 -2.47 12.88 2.05
CA TYR A 270 -3.51 12.86 3.06
C TYR A 270 -4.86 12.28 2.59
N ALA A 271 -4.99 11.84 1.34
CA ALA A 271 -6.22 11.22 0.83
C ALA A 271 -6.30 9.72 1.22
N SER A 272 -7.51 9.16 1.29
CA SER A 272 -7.68 7.70 1.48
C SER A 272 -6.92 6.93 0.40
N LYS A 273 -6.26 5.83 0.80
CA LYS A 273 -5.53 4.96 -0.13
C LYS A 273 -6.55 4.25 -1.01
N GLN A 274 -6.52 4.50 -2.32
CA GLN A 274 -7.45 3.87 -3.23
C GLN A 274 -7.18 2.36 -3.32
N GLU A 275 -8.19 1.56 -2.97
CA GLU A 275 -8.21 0.11 -3.18
C GLU A 275 -8.97 -0.18 -4.48
N ILE A 276 -8.29 -0.80 -5.44
CA ILE A 276 -8.90 -1.22 -6.71
C ILE A 276 -8.97 -2.73 -6.72
N ASN A 277 -10.14 -3.29 -7.01
CA ASN A 277 -10.25 -4.74 -7.11
C ASN A 277 -9.50 -5.25 -8.34
N GLY A 278 -8.51 -6.11 -8.13
CA GLY A 278 -7.80 -6.83 -9.17
C GLY A 278 -8.10 -8.31 -9.13
N CYS A 279 -7.79 -9.02 -10.21
CA CYS A 279 -7.75 -10.48 -10.23
C CYS A 279 -6.57 -10.99 -11.06
N LYS A 280 -6.24 -12.26 -10.86
CA LYS A 280 -5.26 -13.00 -11.67
C LYS A 280 -5.91 -14.22 -12.32
N MET A 281 -5.26 -14.74 -13.35
CA MET A 281 -5.62 -16.01 -13.95
C MET A 281 -4.49 -17.01 -13.71
N HIS A 282 -4.82 -18.19 -13.19
CA HIS A 282 -3.85 -19.27 -13.02
C HIS A 282 -3.34 -19.76 -14.39
N ASP A 283 -2.07 -20.16 -14.52
CA ASP A 283 -1.47 -20.48 -15.83
C ASP A 283 -2.22 -21.54 -16.61
N LEU A 284 -2.67 -22.64 -15.98
CA LEU A 284 -3.50 -23.64 -16.66
C LEU A 284 -4.83 -23.09 -17.19
N MET A 285 -5.41 -22.07 -16.52
CA MET A 285 -6.57 -21.35 -17.04
C MET A 285 -6.17 -20.40 -18.17
N HIS A 286 -5.00 -19.78 -18.08
CA HIS A 286 -4.45 -18.95 -19.16
C HIS A 286 -4.16 -19.79 -20.42
N ASP A 287 -3.52 -20.95 -20.26
CA ASP A 287 -3.27 -21.92 -21.33
C ASP A 287 -4.60 -22.40 -21.96
N LEU A 288 -5.62 -22.64 -21.14
CA LEU A 288 -6.96 -22.95 -21.64
C LEU A 288 -7.58 -21.76 -22.39
N ALA A 289 -7.46 -20.53 -21.86
CA ALA A 289 -7.94 -19.32 -22.52
C ALA A 289 -7.26 -19.14 -23.87
N LYS A 290 -5.94 -19.37 -23.93
CA LYS A 290 -5.13 -19.31 -25.14
C LYS A 290 -5.51 -20.38 -26.14
N TYR A 291 -5.73 -21.62 -25.68
CA TYR A 291 -6.18 -22.73 -26.52
C TYR A 291 -7.55 -22.47 -27.17
N VAL A 292 -8.42 -21.68 -26.52
CA VAL A 292 -9.75 -21.33 -27.08
C VAL A 292 -9.78 -19.97 -27.76
N ALA A 293 -8.71 -19.16 -27.66
CA ALA A 293 -8.62 -17.83 -28.24
C ALA A 293 -7.81 -17.85 -29.53
N ASN A 294 -8.46 -17.45 -30.64
CA ASN A 294 -7.82 -17.45 -31.96
C ASN A 294 -7.35 -16.05 -32.40
N GLU A 295 -7.77 -14.98 -31.70
CA GLU A 295 -7.58 -13.59 -32.14
C GLU A 295 -6.74 -12.74 -31.16
N CYS A 296 -6.22 -13.33 -30.07
CA CYS A 296 -5.50 -12.62 -29.00
C CYS A 296 -4.02 -12.99 -28.99
N ALA A 297 -3.15 -11.98 -28.90
CA ALA A 297 -1.71 -12.16 -28.78
C ALA A 297 -1.12 -11.12 -27.81
N ASN A 298 -0.01 -11.49 -27.18
CA ASN A 298 0.88 -10.51 -26.56
C ASN A 298 2.14 -10.34 -27.43
N ALA A 299 2.82 -9.22 -27.21
CA ALA A 299 4.04 -8.82 -27.90
C ALA A 299 5.14 -9.89 -27.89
N GLU A 300 5.39 -10.49 -26.73
CA GLU A 300 6.49 -11.44 -26.54
C GLU A 300 6.28 -12.72 -27.34
N GLU A 301 5.06 -13.25 -27.35
CA GLU A 301 4.68 -14.40 -28.17
C GLU A 301 4.88 -14.13 -29.67
N LEU A 302 4.51 -12.93 -30.13
CA LEU A 302 4.66 -12.57 -31.53
C LEU A 302 6.11 -12.53 -31.98
N ILE A 303 6.95 -11.90 -31.16
CA ILE A 303 8.39 -11.77 -31.42
C ILE A 303 9.07 -13.15 -31.39
N GLN A 304 8.72 -14.00 -30.42
CA GLN A 304 9.35 -15.31 -30.25
C GLN A 304 8.89 -16.36 -31.27
N GLN A 305 7.61 -16.34 -31.66
CA GLN A 305 6.99 -17.42 -32.44
C GLN A 305 6.82 -17.11 -33.93
N ASN A 306 7.14 -15.89 -34.40
CA ASN A 306 6.95 -15.46 -35.80
C ASN A 306 5.54 -15.80 -36.34
N LEU A 307 4.50 -15.57 -35.51
CA LEU A 307 3.12 -15.94 -35.84
C LEU A 307 2.57 -15.12 -37.02
N PRO A 308 1.67 -15.69 -37.83
CA PRO A 308 1.00 -14.95 -38.89
C PRO A 308 0.10 -13.86 -38.30
N VAL A 309 0.50 -12.62 -38.52
CA VAL A 309 -0.08 -11.39 -37.95
C VAL A 309 -1.53 -11.14 -38.34
N ASN A 310 -1.96 -11.62 -39.52
CA ASN A 310 -3.22 -11.20 -40.15
C ASN A 310 -4.50 -11.62 -39.39
N ASP A 311 -4.40 -12.61 -38.50
CA ASP A 311 -5.55 -13.12 -37.73
C ASP A 311 -5.69 -12.47 -36.34
N ILE A 312 -4.74 -11.62 -35.95
CA ILE A 312 -4.70 -11.01 -34.62
C ILE A 312 -5.60 -9.77 -34.58
N ARG A 313 -6.50 -9.73 -33.60
CA ARG A 313 -7.43 -8.61 -33.37
C ARG A 313 -7.21 -7.93 -32.02
N HIS A 314 -6.58 -8.59 -31.07
CA HIS A 314 -6.32 -8.06 -29.74
C HIS A 314 -4.84 -8.23 -29.41
N LEU A 315 -4.17 -7.11 -29.16
CA LEU A 315 -2.73 -7.07 -28.88
C LEU A 315 -2.46 -6.36 -27.57
N HIS A 316 -1.67 -7.00 -26.71
CA HIS A 316 -1.07 -6.38 -25.53
C HIS A 316 0.44 -6.26 -25.71
N ILE A 317 0.98 -5.07 -25.44
CA ILE A 317 2.41 -4.79 -25.45
C ILE A 317 2.82 -4.54 -24.01
N SER A 318 3.78 -5.33 -23.51
CA SER A 318 4.18 -5.28 -22.10
C SER A 318 5.34 -4.30 -21.86
N ARG A 319 6.19 -4.08 -22.88
CA ARG A 319 7.37 -3.23 -22.77
C ARG A 319 7.57 -2.35 -24.01
N ASP A 320 8.20 -1.20 -23.81
CA ASP A 320 8.41 -0.21 -24.86
C ASP A 320 9.43 -0.66 -25.93
N ASP A 321 10.42 -1.48 -25.57
CA ASP A 321 11.42 -2.03 -26.50
C ASP A 321 10.79 -2.92 -27.58
N GLN A 322 9.70 -3.60 -27.25
CA GLN A 322 8.96 -4.50 -28.15
C GLN A 322 8.27 -3.76 -29.30
N LEU A 323 8.02 -2.46 -29.17
CA LEU A 323 7.23 -1.71 -30.14
C LEU A 323 7.88 -1.62 -31.51
N ASN A 324 9.19 -1.41 -31.57
CA ASN A 324 9.90 -1.26 -32.84
C ASN A 324 9.89 -2.58 -33.61
N GLU A 325 10.19 -3.69 -32.93
CA GLU A 325 10.16 -5.04 -33.52
C GLU A 325 8.77 -5.42 -34.00
N ILE A 326 7.74 -5.13 -33.21
CA ILE A 326 6.33 -5.36 -33.60
C ILE A 326 5.95 -4.50 -34.80
N SER A 327 6.38 -3.24 -34.84
CA SER A 327 6.08 -2.35 -35.97
C SER A 327 6.65 -2.88 -37.28
N GLU A 328 7.84 -3.49 -37.24
CA GLU A 328 8.46 -4.15 -38.40
C GLU A 328 7.76 -5.46 -38.77
N LEU A 329 7.41 -6.30 -37.79
CA LEU A 329 6.74 -7.59 -38.00
C LEU A 329 5.35 -7.45 -38.64
N LEU A 330 4.63 -6.36 -38.34
CA LEU A 330 3.22 -6.22 -38.68
C LEU A 330 2.92 -5.61 -40.06
N GLY A 331 3.94 -5.22 -40.84
CA GLY A 331 3.76 -4.89 -42.27
C GLY A 331 2.65 -3.87 -42.58
N GLY A 332 2.57 -2.76 -41.83
CA GLY A 332 1.87 -1.53 -42.24
C GLY A 332 0.32 -1.48 -42.19
N THR A 333 -0.43 -2.58 -42.02
CA THR A 333 -1.89 -2.52 -41.83
C THR A 333 -2.39 -3.36 -40.66
N MET A 334 -2.74 -2.70 -39.55
CA MET A 334 -3.38 -3.31 -38.39
C MET A 334 -4.91 -3.28 -38.53
N TYR A 335 -5.57 -4.43 -38.47
CA TYR A 335 -7.02 -4.50 -38.24
C TYR A 335 -7.34 -4.88 -36.79
N LEU A 336 -6.62 -4.26 -35.86
CA LEU A 336 -6.80 -4.48 -34.43
C LEU A 336 -8.14 -3.89 -33.97
N ARG A 337 -8.82 -4.65 -33.11
CA ARG A 337 -9.96 -4.20 -32.31
C ARG A 337 -9.51 -3.72 -30.94
N THR A 338 -8.43 -4.28 -30.38
CA THR A 338 -7.88 -3.87 -29.09
C THR A 338 -6.37 -3.73 -29.17
N LEU A 339 -5.86 -2.60 -28.69
CA LEU A 339 -4.44 -2.36 -28.49
C LEU A 339 -4.22 -1.82 -27.08
N LEU A 340 -3.44 -2.55 -26.28
CA LEU A 340 -3.07 -2.18 -24.92
C LEU A 340 -1.55 -1.95 -24.86
N MET A 341 -1.15 -0.75 -24.47
CA MET A 341 0.27 -0.36 -24.39
C MET A 341 0.65 0.08 -22.97
N PRO A 342 1.92 -0.11 -22.57
CA PRO A 342 2.39 0.25 -21.24
C PRO A 342 2.78 1.75 -21.19
N PRO A 343 2.78 2.40 -20.01
CA PRO A 343 3.42 3.70 -19.82
C PRO A 343 4.94 3.54 -19.58
N PRO A 344 5.85 4.42 -20.07
CA PRO A 344 5.68 5.55 -21.00
C PRO A 344 6.41 5.31 -22.35
N SER A 345 5.72 4.77 -23.35
CA SER A 345 6.31 4.61 -24.69
C SER A 345 6.42 5.95 -25.44
N SER A 346 7.36 6.06 -26.39
CA SER A 346 7.44 7.19 -27.32
C SER A 346 6.79 6.81 -28.65
N TYR A 347 5.67 7.45 -28.99
CA TYR A 347 4.65 6.95 -29.95
C TYR A 347 4.82 7.39 -31.41
N LYS A 348 5.99 7.88 -31.83
CA LYS A 348 6.09 8.57 -33.13
C LYS A 348 5.84 7.70 -34.36
N ASP A 349 5.98 6.37 -34.25
CA ASP A 349 5.97 5.50 -35.44
C ASP A 349 4.78 4.54 -35.57
N LEU A 350 4.15 4.08 -34.47
CA LEU A 350 3.02 3.13 -34.54
C LEU A 350 1.74 3.78 -35.13
N MET A 351 1.48 5.05 -34.79
CA MET A 351 0.22 5.75 -35.08
C MET A 351 0.08 6.19 -36.55
N LYS A 352 1.16 6.18 -37.33
CA LYS A 352 1.11 6.46 -38.78
C LYS A 352 0.31 5.41 -39.56
N SER A 353 -0.02 4.26 -38.95
CA SER A 353 -0.74 3.15 -39.59
C SER A 353 -2.15 2.90 -38.99
N LYS A 354 -3.13 3.64 -39.51
CA LYS A 354 -4.58 3.34 -39.59
C LYS A 354 -5.20 2.39 -38.52
N LEU A 355 -5.39 2.88 -37.30
CA LEU A 355 -6.19 2.25 -36.22
C LEU A 355 -7.72 2.24 -36.46
N MET A 356 -8.18 2.35 -37.71
CA MET A 356 -9.56 2.67 -38.11
C MET A 356 -10.63 1.71 -37.57
N SER A 357 -10.25 0.46 -37.27
CA SER A 357 -11.15 -0.60 -36.78
C SER A 357 -11.12 -0.80 -35.26
N SER A 358 -10.33 -0.01 -34.53
CA SER A 358 -10.13 -0.18 -33.09
C SER A 358 -11.40 0.13 -32.31
N ARG A 359 -11.73 -0.75 -31.36
CA ARG A 359 -12.82 -0.59 -30.38
C ARG A 359 -12.30 -0.21 -29.01
N ALA A 360 -11.09 -0.66 -28.65
CA ALA A 360 -10.46 -0.34 -27.38
C ALA A 360 -8.99 0.05 -27.59
N LEU A 361 -8.61 1.20 -27.06
CA LEU A 361 -7.26 1.72 -27.15
C LEU A 361 -6.80 2.20 -25.78
N ARG A 362 -5.66 1.65 -25.31
CA ARG A 362 -4.92 2.19 -24.17
C ARG A 362 -3.56 2.63 -24.65
N VAL A 363 -3.30 3.94 -24.56
CA VAL A 363 -2.04 4.55 -24.97
C VAL A 363 -1.67 5.64 -23.97
N HIS A 364 -0.41 5.68 -23.58
CA HIS A 364 0.15 6.84 -22.91
C HIS A 364 0.43 7.92 -23.97
N CYS A 365 0.34 9.20 -23.62
CA CYS A 365 0.53 10.25 -24.62
C CYS A 365 1.30 11.43 -24.04
N GLY A 366 2.47 11.72 -24.63
CA GLY A 366 3.25 12.92 -24.31
C GLY A 366 2.67 14.18 -24.94
N ASP A 367 1.91 14.08 -26.02
CA ASP A 367 1.24 15.21 -26.66
C ASP A 367 0.04 14.71 -27.49
N ILE A 368 -1.17 15.06 -27.05
CA ILE A 368 -2.43 14.63 -27.67
C ILE A 368 -2.53 15.09 -29.13
N SER A 369 -1.87 16.18 -29.51
CA SER A 369 -1.90 16.70 -30.89
C SER A 369 -1.31 15.71 -31.91
N ILE A 370 -0.41 14.84 -31.45
CA ILE A 370 0.27 13.83 -32.28
C ILE A 370 -0.67 12.68 -32.67
N ILE A 371 -1.63 12.34 -31.81
CA ILE A 371 -2.55 11.20 -32.02
C ILE A 371 -3.99 11.64 -32.31
N HIS A 372 -4.24 12.95 -32.24
CA HIS A 372 -5.55 13.55 -32.37
C HIS A 372 -6.22 13.24 -33.70
N MET A 373 -5.48 13.32 -34.81
CA MET A 373 -6.04 13.08 -36.15
C MET A 373 -6.45 11.62 -36.30
N GLU A 374 -5.64 10.71 -35.80
CA GLU A 374 -5.85 9.26 -35.84
C GLU A 374 -7.07 8.87 -35.00
N LEU A 375 -7.21 9.42 -33.79
CA LEU A 375 -8.36 9.18 -32.92
C LEU A 375 -9.67 9.59 -33.60
N THR A 376 -9.72 10.76 -34.24
CA THR A 376 -10.94 11.23 -34.92
C THR A 376 -11.38 10.35 -36.08
N CYS A 377 -10.45 9.59 -36.67
CA CYS A 377 -10.74 8.65 -37.73
C CYS A 377 -11.27 7.28 -37.21
N THR A 378 -11.20 7.01 -35.90
CA THR A 378 -11.66 5.74 -35.29
C THR A 378 -13.13 5.78 -34.85
N THR A 379 -14.06 5.72 -35.81
CA THR A 379 -15.51 5.81 -35.54
C THR A 379 -16.09 4.66 -34.70
N HIS A 380 -15.35 3.55 -34.57
CA HIS A 380 -15.74 2.36 -33.82
C HIS A 380 -15.23 2.34 -32.38
N LEU A 381 -14.47 3.35 -31.95
CA LEU A 381 -13.87 3.37 -30.62
C LEU A 381 -14.95 3.44 -29.52
N ARG A 382 -14.83 2.55 -28.53
CA ARG A 382 -15.73 2.40 -27.37
C ARG A 382 -14.98 2.53 -26.04
N TYR A 383 -13.67 2.30 -26.02
CA TYR A 383 -12.81 2.45 -24.85
C TYR A 383 -11.56 3.24 -25.23
N LEU A 384 -11.31 4.33 -24.51
CA LEU A 384 -10.11 5.14 -24.64
C LEU A 384 -9.50 5.35 -23.26
N ASP A 385 -8.27 4.89 -23.09
CA ASP A 385 -7.50 5.06 -21.87
C ASP A 385 -6.20 5.80 -22.18
N LEU A 386 -6.13 7.02 -21.65
CA LEU A 386 -5.01 7.94 -21.72
C LEU A 386 -4.42 8.17 -20.32
N SER A 387 -4.68 7.28 -19.36
CA SER A 387 -4.20 7.42 -17.99
C SER A 387 -2.66 7.55 -17.95
N ASP A 388 -2.19 8.23 -16.92
CA ASP A 388 -0.79 8.56 -16.64
C ASP A 388 -0.14 9.48 -17.68
N SER A 389 -0.90 10.04 -18.63
CA SER A 389 -0.39 10.96 -19.65
C SER A 389 -0.16 12.36 -19.09
N MET A 390 0.88 12.51 -18.27
CA MET A 390 1.16 13.70 -17.46
C MET A 390 1.35 15.00 -18.26
N MET A 391 1.57 14.94 -19.57
CA MET A 391 1.80 16.11 -20.42
C MET A 391 0.54 16.69 -21.07
N ILE A 392 -0.59 15.97 -21.04
CA ILE A 392 -1.84 16.45 -21.63
C ILE A 392 -2.38 17.62 -20.81
N VAL A 393 -2.53 18.78 -21.44
CA VAL A 393 -3.13 19.98 -20.82
C VAL A 393 -4.62 20.09 -21.13
N SER A 394 -5.04 19.75 -22.35
CA SER A 394 -6.44 19.73 -22.73
C SER A 394 -6.70 18.65 -23.77
N LEU A 395 -7.90 18.09 -23.74
CA LEU A 395 -8.35 17.19 -24.79
C LEU A 395 -9.02 17.99 -25.92
N PRO A 396 -8.68 17.75 -27.19
CA PRO A 396 -9.26 18.45 -28.32
C PRO A 396 -10.76 18.14 -28.50
N ASN A 397 -11.55 19.14 -28.91
CA ASN A 397 -13.01 19.03 -29.08
C ASN A 397 -13.45 17.97 -30.10
N SER A 398 -12.57 17.55 -30.99
CA SER A 398 -12.84 16.51 -31.97
C SER A 398 -13.06 15.12 -31.34
N ILE A 399 -12.53 14.87 -30.12
CA ILE A 399 -12.77 13.64 -29.36
C ILE A 399 -14.27 13.47 -29.09
N CYS A 400 -15.04 14.56 -29.04
CA CYS A 400 -16.48 14.54 -28.91
C CYS A 400 -17.22 13.95 -30.12
N MET A 401 -16.51 13.72 -31.24
CA MET A 401 -17.04 12.99 -32.41
C MET A 401 -17.01 11.47 -32.21
N LEU A 402 -16.41 10.97 -31.13
CA LEU A 402 -16.43 9.54 -30.76
C LEU A 402 -17.77 9.18 -30.10
N TYR A 403 -18.86 9.24 -30.88
CA TYR A 403 -20.23 9.03 -30.39
C TYR A 403 -20.49 7.64 -29.81
N ASN A 404 -19.62 6.67 -30.09
CA ASN A 404 -19.71 5.30 -29.61
C ASN A 404 -18.87 5.02 -28.36
N LEU A 405 -18.17 6.03 -27.82
CA LEU A 405 -17.33 5.87 -26.65
C LEU A 405 -18.18 5.54 -25.41
N LEU A 406 -17.86 4.42 -24.76
CA LEU A 406 -18.45 3.94 -23.51
C LEU A 406 -17.58 4.31 -22.30
N SER A 407 -16.25 4.29 -22.45
CA SER A 407 -15.30 4.54 -21.35
C SER A 407 -14.19 5.49 -21.78
N LEU A 408 -13.96 6.52 -20.97
CA LEU A 408 -12.84 7.45 -21.08
C LEU A 408 -12.05 7.44 -19.76
N ARG A 409 -10.78 7.06 -19.83
CA ARG A 409 -9.90 7.03 -18.65
C ARG A 409 -8.74 8.01 -18.80
N LEU A 410 -8.57 8.85 -17.80
CA LEU A 410 -7.60 9.94 -17.73
C LEU A 410 -6.93 10.01 -16.34
N ASN A 411 -6.94 8.91 -15.58
CA ASN A 411 -6.37 8.92 -14.23
C ASN A 411 -4.88 9.33 -14.27
N GLY A 412 -4.40 10.08 -13.29
CA GLY A 412 -2.98 10.46 -13.20
C GLY A 412 -2.53 11.48 -14.27
N CYS A 413 -3.45 12.05 -15.07
CA CYS A 413 -3.16 13.16 -15.98
C CYS A 413 -3.03 14.48 -15.21
N SER A 414 -1.96 14.61 -14.42
CA SER A 414 -1.76 15.70 -13.44
C SER A 414 -1.68 17.10 -14.04
N ARG A 415 -1.47 17.25 -15.36
CA ARG A 415 -1.49 18.56 -16.07
C ARG A 415 -2.79 18.88 -16.79
N LEU A 416 -3.77 17.97 -16.81
CA LEU A 416 -5.01 18.16 -17.52
C LEU A 416 -5.83 19.28 -16.86
N GLN A 417 -6.05 20.37 -17.59
CA GLN A 417 -6.82 21.55 -17.16
C GLN A 417 -8.25 21.56 -17.68
N TYR A 418 -8.44 21.10 -18.93
CA TYR A 418 -9.75 21.19 -19.60
C TYR A 418 -10.12 19.90 -20.32
N LEU A 419 -11.35 19.46 -20.04
CA LEU A 419 -12.08 18.50 -20.84
C LEU A 419 -12.76 19.20 -22.03
N PRO A 420 -13.07 18.49 -23.12
CA PRO A 420 -13.59 19.12 -24.33
C PRO A 420 -15.03 19.60 -24.11
N GLU A 421 -15.29 20.86 -24.46
CA GLU A 421 -16.59 21.54 -24.29
C GLU A 421 -17.75 20.82 -25.02
N GLY A 422 -17.44 20.08 -26.10
CA GLY A 422 -18.42 19.33 -26.87
C GLY A 422 -18.94 18.04 -26.23
N MET A 423 -18.46 17.63 -25.05
CA MET A 423 -18.67 16.28 -24.50
C MET A 423 -20.14 15.88 -24.32
N ARG A 424 -21.05 16.85 -24.23
CA ARG A 424 -22.51 16.64 -24.28
C ARG A 424 -23.02 15.82 -25.47
N THR A 425 -22.23 15.67 -26.54
CA THR A 425 -22.57 14.84 -27.71
C THR A 425 -22.32 13.35 -27.49
N MET A 426 -21.52 12.96 -26.49
CA MET A 426 -21.06 11.60 -26.25
C MET A 426 -22.06 10.77 -25.42
N ARG A 427 -23.32 10.68 -25.86
CA ARG A 427 -24.45 10.15 -25.07
C ARG A 427 -24.34 8.67 -24.65
N LYS A 428 -23.43 7.89 -25.24
CA LYS A 428 -23.18 6.48 -24.87
C LYS A 428 -22.14 6.32 -23.76
N LEU A 429 -21.54 7.41 -23.28
CA LEU A 429 -20.49 7.37 -22.28
C LEU A 429 -21.06 6.87 -20.94
N CYS A 430 -20.49 5.78 -20.44
CA CYS A 430 -20.86 5.15 -19.17
C CYS A 430 -19.83 5.44 -18.07
N HIS A 431 -18.56 5.60 -18.43
CA HIS A 431 -17.48 5.70 -17.45
C HIS A 431 -16.49 6.82 -17.80
N ILE A 432 -16.26 7.72 -16.83
CA ILE A 432 -15.26 8.78 -16.89
C ILE A 432 -14.37 8.67 -15.64
N TYR A 433 -13.08 8.43 -15.85
CA TYR A 433 -12.08 8.32 -14.80
C TYR A 433 -11.11 9.50 -14.87
N LEU A 434 -11.00 10.25 -13.77
CA LEU A 434 -10.31 11.53 -13.63
C LEU A 434 -9.50 11.63 -12.31
N LEU A 435 -9.28 10.52 -11.61
CA LEU A 435 -8.55 10.53 -10.34
C LEU A 435 -7.10 10.98 -10.55
N GLY A 436 -6.61 11.89 -9.72
CA GLY A 436 -5.26 12.46 -9.87
C GLY A 436 -5.12 13.45 -11.03
N CYS A 437 -6.22 13.96 -11.59
CA CYS A 437 -6.22 15.10 -12.51
C CYS A 437 -6.17 16.43 -11.75
N ASP A 438 -5.05 16.67 -11.05
CA ASP A 438 -4.95 17.76 -10.06
C ASP A 438 -4.98 19.17 -10.66
N ARG A 439 -4.95 19.30 -11.99
CA ARG A 439 -5.00 20.60 -12.68
C ARG A 439 -6.37 20.93 -13.26
N LEU A 440 -7.34 20.03 -13.13
CA LEU A 440 -8.62 20.14 -13.82
C LEU A 440 -9.41 21.33 -13.29
N GLU A 441 -9.66 22.33 -14.14
CA GLU A 441 -10.25 23.59 -13.69
C GLU A 441 -11.77 23.54 -13.52
N ARG A 442 -12.46 22.80 -14.41
CA ARG A 442 -13.93 22.66 -14.42
C ARG A 442 -14.38 21.48 -15.28
N MET A 443 -15.62 21.05 -15.08
CA MET A 443 -16.32 20.12 -15.97
C MET A 443 -16.84 20.80 -17.25
N PRO A 444 -16.96 20.07 -18.38
CA PRO A 444 -17.58 20.60 -19.59
C PRO A 444 -19.08 20.87 -19.36
N PRO A 445 -19.68 21.81 -20.11
CA PRO A 445 -21.06 22.23 -19.85
C PRO A 445 -22.09 21.17 -20.25
N LYS A 446 -23.20 21.11 -19.52
CA LYS A 446 -24.37 20.25 -19.76
C LYS A 446 -24.03 18.75 -19.67
N LEU A 447 -23.28 18.35 -18.65
CA LEU A 447 -22.92 16.94 -18.43
C LEU A 447 -24.14 16.08 -18.05
N SER A 448 -25.17 16.67 -17.46
CA SER A 448 -26.46 16.04 -17.10
C SER A 448 -27.12 15.27 -18.24
N VAL A 449 -26.86 15.63 -19.50
CA VAL A 449 -27.45 14.94 -20.67
C VAL A 449 -26.93 13.51 -20.87
N LEU A 450 -25.84 13.14 -20.19
CA LEU A 450 -25.19 11.83 -20.24
C LEU A 450 -25.86 10.84 -19.26
N HIS A 451 -27.14 10.54 -19.49
CA HIS A 451 -27.95 9.64 -18.65
C HIS A 451 -27.39 8.21 -18.46
N ASN A 452 -26.49 7.75 -19.34
CA ASN A 452 -25.85 6.44 -19.23
C ASN A 452 -24.65 6.42 -18.26
N LEU A 453 -24.24 7.58 -17.74
CA LEU A 453 -23.06 7.71 -16.90
C LEU A 453 -23.27 6.97 -15.55
N ARG A 454 -22.44 5.95 -15.33
CA ARG A 454 -22.40 5.10 -14.12
C ARG A 454 -21.20 5.41 -13.23
N THR A 455 -20.11 5.88 -13.84
CA THR A 455 -18.89 6.23 -13.10
C THR A 455 -18.42 7.60 -13.52
N LEU A 456 -18.27 8.47 -12.53
CA LEU A 456 -17.58 9.74 -12.65
C LEU A 456 -16.75 9.90 -11.37
N THR A 457 -15.44 9.76 -11.47
CA THR A 457 -14.61 9.75 -10.27
C THR A 457 -14.37 11.14 -9.69
N THR A 458 -14.37 12.17 -10.53
CA THR A 458 -14.05 13.55 -10.13
C THR A 458 -14.95 14.53 -10.87
N PHE A 459 -15.52 15.49 -10.15
CA PHE A 459 -16.33 16.59 -10.68
C PHE A 459 -15.82 17.90 -10.09
N VAL A 460 -15.35 18.81 -10.94
CA VAL A 460 -14.87 20.14 -10.53
C VAL A 460 -15.93 21.18 -10.89
N VAL A 461 -16.51 21.82 -9.87
CA VAL A 461 -17.57 22.82 -10.04
C VAL A 461 -17.02 24.05 -10.77
N GLY A 462 -17.69 24.46 -11.84
CA GLY A 462 -17.36 25.66 -12.61
C GLY A 462 -18.44 26.75 -12.48
N THR A 463 -18.04 28.00 -12.67
CA THR A 463 -18.94 29.17 -12.61
C THR A 463 -19.70 29.46 -13.92
N LYS A 464 -19.27 28.83 -15.02
CA LYS A 464 -19.89 28.94 -16.35
C LYS A 464 -21.25 28.24 -16.37
N ASP A 465 -22.20 28.78 -17.13
CA ASP A 465 -23.52 28.15 -17.28
C ASP A 465 -23.43 26.71 -17.78
N GLY A 466 -24.09 25.81 -17.05
CA GLY A 466 -24.08 24.37 -17.31
C GLY A 466 -22.85 23.64 -16.77
N CYS A 467 -21.99 24.27 -15.98
CA CYS A 467 -20.84 23.64 -15.31
C CYS A 467 -21.01 23.55 -13.78
N GLY A 468 -22.19 23.93 -13.26
CA GLY A 468 -22.50 23.93 -11.83
C GLY A 468 -22.80 22.53 -11.29
N ILE A 469 -22.97 22.44 -9.98
CA ILE A 469 -23.24 21.15 -9.30
C ILE A 469 -24.60 20.56 -9.68
N GLU A 470 -25.55 21.39 -10.14
CA GLU A 470 -26.86 20.97 -10.65
C GLU A 470 -26.77 19.98 -11.82
N GLU A 471 -25.64 19.92 -12.53
CA GLU A 471 -25.42 18.94 -13.60
C GLU A 471 -25.36 17.48 -13.08
N LEU A 472 -25.21 17.28 -11.77
CA LEU A 472 -25.26 15.96 -11.13
C LEU A 472 -26.68 15.55 -10.72
N GLU A 473 -27.67 16.46 -10.75
CA GLU A 473 -29.02 16.22 -10.23
C GLU A 473 -29.67 14.99 -10.87
N ASP A 474 -29.69 14.94 -12.20
CA ASP A 474 -30.34 13.87 -12.97
C ASP A 474 -29.50 12.58 -13.10
N LEU A 475 -28.24 12.58 -12.63
CA LEU A 475 -27.30 11.46 -12.79
C LEU A 475 -27.38 10.47 -11.62
N GLN A 476 -28.55 9.87 -11.41
CA GLN A 476 -28.84 8.97 -10.28
C GLN A 476 -28.01 7.68 -10.26
N GLN A 477 -27.52 7.26 -11.42
CA GLN A 477 -26.83 5.97 -11.58
C GLN A 477 -25.34 6.02 -11.27
N ILE A 478 -24.80 7.19 -10.91
CA ILE A 478 -23.40 7.34 -10.49
C ILE A 478 -23.15 6.51 -9.23
N GLY A 479 -22.09 5.71 -9.24
CA GLY A 479 -21.67 4.89 -8.11
C GLY A 479 -20.18 4.91 -7.84
N ASN A 480 -19.72 4.00 -6.98
CA ASN A 480 -18.34 3.84 -6.55
C ASN A 480 -17.81 5.07 -5.77
N ARG A 481 -16.78 5.75 -6.29
CA ARG A 481 -16.16 6.92 -5.67
C ARG A 481 -16.47 8.17 -6.49
N LEU A 482 -16.87 9.24 -5.82
CA LEU A 482 -17.09 10.56 -6.41
C LEU A 482 -16.36 11.63 -5.59
N GLU A 483 -15.49 12.40 -6.25
CA GLU A 483 -14.78 13.53 -5.67
C GLU A 483 -15.35 14.83 -6.22
N LEU A 484 -15.86 15.69 -5.34
CA LEU A 484 -16.42 16.99 -5.69
C LEU A 484 -15.44 18.09 -5.27
N TYR A 485 -14.90 18.82 -6.23
CA TYR A 485 -13.95 19.92 -6.00
C TYR A 485 -14.57 21.28 -6.27
N ASN A 486 -13.91 22.30 -5.71
CA ASN A 486 -14.27 23.72 -5.89
C ASN A 486 -15.69 24.04 -5.38
N LEU A 487 -16.11 23.40 -4.28
CA LEU A 487 -17.46 23.56 -3.72
C LEU A 487 -17.78 24.99 -3.24
N ARG A 488 -16.77 25.85 -3.03
CA ARG A 488 -16.97 27.28 -2.72
C ARG A 488 -17.73 28.04 -3.81
N GLU A 489 -17.61 27.60 -5.07
CA GLU A 489 -18.27 28.22 -6.23
C GLU A 489 -19.73 27.76 -6.43
N VAL A 490 -20.23 26.88 -5.56
CA VAL A 490 -21.62 26.41 -5.63
C VAL A 490 -22.58 27.54 -5.27
N LYS A 491 -23.54 27.79 -6.19
CA LYS A 491 -24.60 28.78 -5.99
C LYS A 491 -25.59 28.28 -4.93
N CYS A 492 -26.06 29.19 -4.07
CA CYS A 492 -27.07 28.86 -3.07
C CYS A 492 -28.35 28.30 -3.72
N GLY A 493 -28.81 27.15 -3.25
CA GLY A 493 -30.01 26.46 -3.76
C GLY A 493 -29.77 25.44 -4.87
N SER A 494 -28.56 25.35 -5.44
CA SER A 494 -28.21 24.26 -6.36
C SER A 494 -28.27 22.90 -5.63
N LYS A 495 -28.74 21.87 -6.35
CA LYS A 495 -28.93 20.51 -5.82
C LYS A 495 -28.14 19.50 -6.62
N ALA A 496 -27.48 18.58 -5.93
CA ALA A 496 -26.76 17.46 -6.55
C ALA A 496 -27.46 16.12 -6.39
N ASN A 497 -28.54 16.05 -5.60
CA ASN A 497 -29.28 14.82 -5.23
C ASN A 497 -28.38 13.62 -4.92
N LEU A 498 -27.37 13.79 -4.05
CA LEU A 498 -26.44 12.72 -3.70
C LEU A 498 -27.14 11.55 -2.96
N HIS A 499 -28.23 11.83 -2.26
CA HIS A 499 -29.04 10.83 -1.56
C HIS A 499 -29.78 9.87 -2.51
N GLU A 500 -30.01 10.23 -3.77
CA GLU A 500 -30.62 9.34 -4.78
C GLU A 500 -29.57 8.43 -5.46
N LYS A 501 -28.28 8.68 -5.22
CA LYS A 501 -27.17 7.92 -5.83
C LYS A 501 -26.83 6.69 -5.00
N HIS A 502 -27.73 5.71 -5.03
CA HIS A 502 -27.66 4.49 -4.19
C HIS A 502 -26.38 3.65 -4.39
N ASN A 503 -25.73 3.76 -5.54
CA ASN A 503 -24.52 2.98 -5.86
C ASN A 503 -23.22 3.65 -5.34
N LEU A 504 -23.29 4.82 -4.70
CA LEU A 504 -22.13 5.57 -4.23
C LEU A 504 -21.61 5.00 -2.90
N ASN A 505 -20.33 4.59 -2.89
CA ASN A 505 -19.66 4.00 -1.73
C ASN A 505 -18.69 4.98 -1.04
N GLU A 506 -18.03 5.85 -1.82
CA GLU A 506 -17.03 6.80 -1.34
C GLU A 506 -17.34 8.20 -1.86
N LEU A 507 -17.30 9.19 -0.97
CA LEU A 507 -17.56 10.58 -1.31
C LEU A 507 -16.48 11.48 -0.73
N LEU A 508 -15.85 12.28 -1.58
CA LEU A 508 -14.93 13.34 -1.18
C LEU A 508 -15.53 14.70 -1.52
N LEU A 509 -15.59 15.58 -0.53
CA LEU A 509 -16.06 16.96 -0.65
C LEU A 509 -14.88 17.90 -0.41
N TYR A 510 -14.49 18.67 -1.41
CA TYR A 510 -13.36 19.59 -1.35
C TYR A 510 -13.80 21.01 -1.74
N TRP A 511 -13.64 21.96 -0.81
CA TRP A 511 -14.15 23.32 -1.01
C TRP A 511 -13.30 24.19 -1.92
N ASP A 512 -11.99 24.02 -1.87
CA ASP A 512 -11.04 24.83 -2.61
C ASP A 512 -10.67 24.18 -3.97
N HIS A 513 -9.74 24.78 -4.71
CA HIS A 513 -9.19 24.16 -5.91
C HIS A 513 -7.99 23.27 -5.53
N PHE A 514 -7.58 22.36 -6.43
CA PHE A 514 -6.44 21.47 -6.20
C PHE A 514 -5.12 22.21 -5.93
N HIS A 515 -4.96 23.43 -6.48
CA HIS A 515 -3.75 24.25 -6.35
C HIS A 515 -3.79 25.30 -5.27
N ASP A 516 -4.92 25.42 -4.58
CA ASP A 516 -4.98 26.24 -3.39
C ASP A 516 -4.37 25.41 -2.25
N GLU A 517 -3.03 25.26 -2.30
CA GLU A 517 -2.28 25.03 -1.06
C GLU A 517 -2.76 26.08 -0.07
N TYR A 518 -2.95 25.65 1.18
CA TYR A 518 -3.56 26.36 2.31
C TYR A 518 -2.95 27.75 2.60
N ASP A 519 -3.04 28.65 1.64
CA ASP A 519 -2.51 29.98 1.68
C ASP A 519 -3.51 30.81 2.48
N LYS A 520 -3.01 31.35 3.59
CA LYS A 520 -3.79 32.14 4.54
C LYS A 520 -4.20 33.50 3.94
N SER A 521 -3.85 33.78 2.68
CA SER A 521 -4.00 35.08 2.02
C SER A 521 -5.39 35.31 1.40
N THR A 522 -6.18 34.26 1.11
CA THR A 522 -7.56 34.36 0.60
C THR A 522 -8.58 33.94 1.66
N ILE A 523 -8.64 34.70 2.76
CA ILE A 523 -9.73 34.63 3.73
C ILE A 523 -10.93 35.39 3.16
N GLY A 524 -11.64 34.77 2.21
CA GLY A 524 -13.00 35.20 1.87
C GLY A 524 -13.98 34.77 2.96
N GLU A 525 -15.00 35.59 3.23
CA GLU A 525 -16.04 35.27 4.22
C GLU A 525 -16.78 33.97 3.85
N ALA A 526 -16.98 33.08 4.83
CA ALA A 526 -17.57 31.74 4.71
C ALA A 526 -19.10 31.73 4.40
N THR A 527 -19.57 32.66 3.58
CA THR A 527 -20.99 33.05 3.54
C THR A 527 -21.95 31.99 2.98
N ASN A 528 -21.45 30.97 2.26
CA ASN A 528 -22.29 29.89 1.70
C ASN A 528 -21.84 28.46 2.06
N HIS A 529 -20.71 28.24 2.75
CA HIS A 529 -20.16 26.90 2.95
C HIS A 529 -21.14 25.96 3.67
N GLU A 530 -21.77 26.45 4.74
CA GLU A 530 -22.73 25.67 5.54
C GLU A 530 -23.97 25.29 4.72
N GLN A 531 -24.49 26.22 3.91
CA GLN A 531 -25.63 25.98 3.03
C GLN A 531 -25.32 24.94 1.94
N VAL A 532 -24.11 24.98 1.39
CA VAL A 532 -23.63 23.99 0.41
C VAL A 532 -23.47 22.62 1.07
N LEU A 533 -22.88 22.54 2.26
CA LEU A 533 -22.76 21.26 2.97
C LEU A 533 -24.15 20.68 3.33
N GLU A 534 -25.11 21.53 3.70
CA GLU A 534 -26.48 21.13 4.00
C GLU A 534 -27.19 20.55 2.76
N SER A 535 -26.90 21.04 1.54
CA SER A 535 -27.54 20.53 0.31
C SER A 535 -26.93 19.23 -0.23
N LEU A 536 -25.73 18.86 0.22
CA LEU A 536 -24.98 17.68 -0.24
C LEU A 536 -25.23 16.43 0.63
N VAL A 537 -26.51 16.13 0.89
CA VAL A 537 -26.91 14.95 1.68
C VAL A 537 -26.55 13.65 0.94
N PRO A 538 -25.62 12.81 1.44
CA PRO A 538 -25.26 11.54 0.80
C PRO A 538 -26.33 10.46 1.03
N HIS A 539 -26.17 9.29 0.41
CA HIS A 539 -26.98 8.11 0.73
C HIS A 539 -26.49 7.43 2.02
N GLY A 540 -27.39 6.81 2.80
CA GLY A 540 -27.07 6.20 4.11
C GLY A 540 -26.20 4.93 4.07
N GLU A 541 -25.93 4.39 2.88
CA GLU A 541 -25.06 3.23 2.67
C GLU A 541 -23.59 3.59 2.36
N LEU A 542 -23.25 4.88 2.42
CA LEU A 542 -21.89 5.39 2.20
C LEU A 542 -20.90 4.75 3.18
N LYS A 543 -19.73 4.32 2.66
CA LYS A 543 -18.67 3.65 3.43
C LYS A 543 -17.53 4.59 3.79
N THR A 544 -17.18 5.54 2.91
CA THR A 544 -16.11 6.50 3.15
C THR A 544 -16.62 7.91 2.86
N LEU A 545 -16.38 8.82 3.81
CA LEU A 545 -16.68 10.25 3.68
C LEU A 545 -15.41 11.05 3.96
N GLU A 546 -15.02 11.88 3.00
CA GLU A 546 -13.92 12.83 3.14
C GLU A 546 -14.43 14.27 2.99
N VAL A 547 -14.02 15.15 3.90
CA VAL A 547 -14.37 16.58 3.87
C VAL A 547 -13.10 17.40 4.01
N HIS A 548 -12.79 18.20 2.99
CA HIS A 548 -11.57 18.98 2.87
C HIS A 548 -11.90 20.45 2.61
N GLY A 549 -11.24 21.36 3.33
CA GLY A 549 -11.37 22.81 3.11
C GLY A 549 -12.66 23.45 3.60
N TYR A 550 -13.45 22.75 4.44
CA TYR A 550 -14.71 23.28 4.94
C TYR A 550 -14.50 24.38 6.00
N ARG A 551 -14.80 25.63 5.64
CA ARG A 551 -14.63 26.82 6.51
C ARG A 551 -15.89 27.22 7.30
N GLY A 552 -16.98 26.45 7.20
CA GLY A 552 -18.19 26.69 7.98
C GLY A 552 -17.98 26.45 9.49
N LEU A 553 -18.83 27.06 10.32
CA LEU A 553 -18.71 26.98 11.78
C LEU A 553 -19.37 25.72 12.33
N THR A 554 -20.47 25.31 11.70
CA THR A 554 -21.32 24.19 12.12
C THR A 554 -21.31 23.08 11.08
N ILE A 555 -21.53 21.84 11.51
CA ILE A 555 -21.83 20.73 10.60
C ILE A 555 -23.31 20.77 10.18
N SER A 556 -23.63 20.12 9.07
CA SER A 556 -25.00 20.01 8.56
C SER A 556 -25.92 19.17 9.46
N GLN A 557 -27.24 19.35 9.33
CA GLN A 557 -28.22 18.58 10.11
C GLN A 557 -28.19 17.09 9.78
N TRP A 558 -27.95 16.73 8.52
CA TRP A 558 -27.82 15.34 8.13
C TRP A 558 -26.59 14.66 8.79
N MET A 559 -25.50 15.39 9.05
CA MET A 559 -24.35 14.89 9.81
C MET A 559 -24.64 14.71 11.32
N ARG A 560 -25.77 15.23 11.81
CA ARG A 560 -26.25 14.99 13.17
C ARG A 560 -27.20 13.80 13.27
N ASN A 561 -27.53 13.13 12.16
CA ASN A 561 -28.39 11.96 12.15
C ASN A 561 -27.56 10.66 12.21
N PRO A 562 -27.61 9.87 13.30
CA PRO A 562 -26.83 8.63 13.42
C PRO A 562 -27.11 7.59 12.33
N GLN A 563 -28.31 7.59 11.73
CA GLN A 563 -28.67 6.66 10.66
C GLN A 563 -27.85 6.87 9.39
N MET A 564 -27.34 8.09 9.15
CA MET A 564 -26.49 8.41 8.00
C MET A 564 -25.16 7.68 8.03
N PHE A 565 -24.70 7.24 9.21
CA PHE A 565 -23.38 6.65 9.41
C PHE A 565 -23.44 5.16 9.76
N ARG A 566 -24.57 4.50 9.48
CA ARG A 566 -24.75 3.06 9.75
C ARG A 566 -23.73 2.21 9.02
N CYS A 567 -23.36 2.58 7.79
CA CYS A 567 -22.40 1.85 6.95
C CYS A 567 -21.02 2.52 6.87
N LEU A 568 -20.84 3.69 7.48
CA LEU A 568 -19.62 4.50 7.38
C LEU A 568 -18.47 3.83 8.12
N ARG A 569 -17.44 3.41 7.38
CA ARG A 569 -16.21 2.80 7.88
C ARG A 569 -15.08 3.79 8.07
N GLU A 570 -15.04 4.85 7.26
CA GLU A 570 -13.95 5.81 7.25
C GLU A 570 -14.49 7.24 7.19
N LEU A 571 -14.03 8.08 8.11
CA LEU A 571 -14.28 9.53 8.13
C LEU A 571 -12.95 10.27 8.13
N ILE A 572 -12.75 11.13 7.13
CA ILE A 572 -11.57 11.98 7.02
C ILE A 572 -12.03 13.44 6.94
N MET A 573 -11.55 14.29 7.86
CA MET A 573 -11.77 15.74 7.82
C MET A 573 -10.43 16.47 7.86
N VAL A 574 -10.12 17.25 6.82
CA VAL A 574 -8.84 17.95 6.67
C VAL A 574 -9.06 19.43 6.41
N PHE A 575 -8.31 20.27 7.10
CA PHE A 575 -8.37 21.73 6.95
C PHE A 575 -9.79 22.27 7.04
N CYS A 576 -10.42 22.02 8.19
CA CYS A 576 -11.75 22.55 8.51
C CYS A 576 -11.62 23.56 9.67
N PRO A 577 -11.01 24.75 9.45
CA PRO A 577 -10.50 25.59 10.54
C PRO A 577 -11.61 26.19 11.43
N GLY A 578 -12.75 26.55 10.86
CA GLY A 578 -13.90 27.13 11.59
C GLY A 578 -14.80 26.10 12.28
N CYS A 579 -14.68 24.82 11.92
CA CYS A 579 -15.63 23.79 12.32
C CYS A 579 -15.42 23.40 13.79
N LYS A 580 -16.47 23.56 14.60
CA LYS A 580 -16.44 23.29 16.05
C LYS A 580 -17.06 21.95 16.45
N ASP A 581 -17.76 21.30 15.53
CA ASP A 581 -18.54 20.09 15.78
C ASP A 581 -18.03 18.95 14.89
N LEU A 582 -18.18 17.72 15.36
CA LEU A 582 -17.99 16.52 14.54
C LEU A 582 -19.33 15.82 14.29
N PRO A 583 -19.48 15.11 13.17
CA PRO A 583 -20.64 14.26 12.93
C PRO A 583 -20.82 13.25 14.08
N ILE A 584 -22.06 12.81 14.35
CA ILE A 584 -22.34 11.84 15.44
C ILE A 584 -21.90 10.43 15.01
N VAL A 585 -20.58 10.24 14.89
CA VAL A 585 -19.93 8.99 14.46
C VAL A 585 -19.39 8.18 15.63
N TRP A 586 -19.29 8.77 16.81
CA TRP A 586 -18.81 8.09 18.03
C TRP A 586 -19.75 6.99 18.53
N LEU A 587 -21.01 6.98 18.11
CA LEU A 587 -21.97 5.88 18.34
C LEU A 587 -22.04 4.89 17.16
N SER A 588 -21.27 5.10 16.09
CA SER A 588 -21.35 4.24 14.91
C SER A 588 -20.79 2.85 15.19
N SER A 589 -21.53 1.82 14.75
CA SER A 589 -21.15 0.42 14.87
C SER A 589 -20.34 -0.10 13.67
N SER A 590 -19.96 0.79 12.74
CA SER A 590 -19.22 0.46 11.52
C SER A 590 -17.93 1.24 11.32
N LEU A 591 -17.74 2.38 12.00
CA LEU A 591 -16.55 3.21 11.84
C LEU A 591 -15.28 2.46 12.31
N GLU A 592 -14.33 2.29 11.39
CA GLU A 592 -13.04 1.62 11.60
C GLU A 592 -11.86 2.61 11.58
N HIS A 593 -11.97 3.72 10.86
CA HIS A 593 -10.92 4.75 10.73
C HIS A 593 -11.48 6.17 10.89
N LEU A 594 -10.84 6.96 11.75
CA LEU A 594 -11.11 8.40 11.94
C LEU A 594 -9.82 9.20 11.76
N CYS A 595 -9.82 10.16 10.82
CA CYS A 595 -8.69 11.05 10.58
C CYS A 595 -9.15 12.51 10.61
N LEU A 596 -8.61 13.29 11.55
CA LEU A 596 -8.91 14.71 11.73
C LEU A 596 -7.62 15.52 11.65
N ARG A 597 -7.55 16.46 10.72
CA ARG A 597 -6.33 17.25 10.48
C ARG A 597 -6.64 18.74 10.30
N ARG A 598 -5.84 19.60 10.92
CA ARG A 598 -5.92 21.08 10.77
C ARG A 598 -7.33 21.64 11.03
N MET A 599 -7.99 21.20 12.11
CA MET A 599 -9.26 21.79 12.58
C MET A 599 -8.97 22.69 13.77
N GLU A 600 -8.78 23.99 13.50
CA GLU A 600 -8.30 24.96 14.49
C GLU A 600 -9.32 25.25 15.60
N SER A 601 -10.62 25.23 15.30
CA SER A 601 -11.68 25.58 16.26
C SER A 601 -12.28 24.38 17.02
N LEU A 602 -11.80 23.15 16.78
CA LEU A 602 -12.36 21.95 17.40
C LEU A 602 -11.85 21.80 18.84
N THR A 603 -12.76 21.94 19.82
CA THR A 603 -12.42 21.87 21.26
C THR A 603 -12.68 20.48 21.87
N THR A 604 -13.76 19.82 21.42
CA THR A 604 -14.28 18.57 21.98
C THR A 604 -14.57 17.58 20.84
N LEU A 605 -14.16 16.32 20.98
CA LEU A 605 -14.43 15.29 19.96
C LEU A 605 -15.92 14.85 19.95
N CYS A 606 -16.52 14.60 21.12
CA CYS A 606 -17.90 14.14 21.24
C CYS A 606 -18.71 15.05 22.17
N LYS A 607 -19.79 15.66 21.66
CA LYS A 607 -20.66 16.57 22.43
C LYS A 607 -22.01 15.92 22.73
N ASN A 608 -22.68 16.44 23.77
CA ASN A 608 -24.06 16.09 24.14
C ASN A 608 -24.28 14.60 24.42
N ILE A 609 -23.34 13.95 25.11
CA ILE A 609 -23.54 12.58 25.58
C ILE A 609 -24.18 12.63 26.98
N ASP A 610 -25.49 12.46 27.05
CA ASP A 610 -26.24 12.29 28.29
C ASP A 610 -26.43 10.80 28.54
N VAL A 611 -25.53 10.19 29.30
CA VAL A 611 -25.76 8.83 29.82
C VAL A 611 -26.25 8.97 31.25
N GLU A 612 -27.39 8.36 31.57
CA GLU A 612 -27.79 8.13 32.96
C GLU A 612 -26.66 7.35 33.62
N ALA A 613 -25.89 8.01 34.49
CA ALA A 613 -24.85 7.37 35.24
C ALA A 613 -25.52 6.34 36.17
N GLU A 614 -25.61 5.08 35.73
CA GLU A 614 -25.70 3.96 36.66
C GLU A 614 -24.51 4.11 37.62
N ALA A 615 -24.79 3.99 38.91
CA ALA A 615 -23.94 4.38 40.02
C ALA A 615 -22.66 3.53 40.20
N ASP A 616 -22.13 2.96 39.12
CA ASP A 616 -20.90 2.19 39.07
C ASP A 616 -19.84 2.88 38.21
N ASN A 617 -18.59 2.73 38.63
CA ASN A 617 -17.35 3.32 38.10
C ASN A 617 -16.99 2.95 36.63
N THR A 618 -17.97 2.61 35.79
CA THR A 618 -17.78 2.17 34.41
C THR A 618 -17.49 3.35 33.46
N SER A 619 -16.33 3.32 32.83
CA SER A 619 -15.93 4.27 31.78
C SER A 619 -16.90 4.24 30.59
N LEU A 620 -17.23 5.41 30.04
CA LEU A 620 -18.05 5.52 28.84
C LEU A 620 -17.36 4.87 27.63
N GLN A 621 -18.01 3.90 26.99
CA GLN A 621 -17.52 3.29 25.76
C GLN A 621 -18.07 4.02 24.54
N ILE A 622 -17.17 4.56 23.73
CA ILE A 622 -17.50 5.15 22.42
C ILE A 622 -16.57 4.57 21.36
N PHE A 623 -16.95 4.71 20.09
CA PHE A 623 -16.23 4.14 18.97
C PHE A 623 -16.04 2.61 19.07
N PRO A 624 -17.12 1.81 19.11
CA PRO A 624 -17.07 0.38 19.40
C PRO A 624 -16.26 -0.47 18.39
N LYS A 625 -16.03 0.03 17.16
CA LYS A 625 -15.26 -0.68 16.11
C LYS A 625 -14.05 0.08 15.57
N LEU A 626 -13.74 1.25 16.12
CA LEU A 626 -12.64 2.07 15.62
C LEU A 626 -11.31 1.37 15.88
N LYS A 627 -10.53 1.17 14.81
CA LYS A 627 -9.21 0.53 14.84
C LYS A 627 -8.08 1.55 14.75
N ARG A 628 -8.28 2.62 13.96
CA ARG A 628 -7.26 3.63 13.70
C ARG A 628 -7.80 5.03 13.95
N MET A 629 -7.08 5.84 14.71
CA MET A 629 -7.37 7.25 14.94
C MET A 629 -6.15 8.13 14.68
N GLU A 630 -6.33 9.17 13.87
CA GLU A 630 -5.29 10.16 13.57
C GLU A 630 -5.79 11.58 13.87
N LEU A 631 -5.09 12.29 14.75
CA LEU A 631 -5.43 13.65 15.20
C LEU A 631 -4.22 14.57 14.98
N TRP A 632 -4.23 15.37 13.91
CA TRP A 632 -3.07 16.18 13.53
C TRP A 632 -3.40 17.68 13.50
N SER A 633 -2.64 18.50 14.22
CA SER A 633 -2.81 19.96 14.26
C SER A 633 -4.21 20.39 14.67
N LEU A 634 -4.64 19.96 15.87
CA LEU A 634 -5.90 20.35 16.52
C LEU A 634 -5.56 21.19 17.76
N PRO A 635 -5.20 22.48 17.60
CA PRO A 635 -4.60 23.29 18.67
C PRO A 635 -5.56 23.59 19.83
N GLU A 636 -6.86 23.64 19.58
CA GLU A 636 -7.88 23.93 20.60
C GLU A 636 -8.49 22.68 21.24
N LEU A 637 -8.14 21.48 20.75
CA LEU A 637 -8.69 20.22 21.26
C LEU A 637 -8.14 19.94 22.66
N ASP A 638 -9.00 20.03 23.67
CA ASP A 638 -8.64 19.83 25.08
C ASP A 638 -9.31 18.61 25.73
N ARG A 639 -10.42 18.11 25.15
CA ARG A 639 -11.24 17.05 25.76
C ARG A 639 -11.85 16.08 24.75
N TRP A 640 -12.09 14.84 25.21
CA TRP A 640 -12.68 13.78 24.39
C TRP A 640 -14.22 13.83 24.35
N VAL A 641 -14.86 14.02 25.50
CA VAL A 641 -16.32 13.96 25.64
C VAL A 641 -16.81 15.06 26.57
N GLU A 642 -17.96 15.64 26.24
CA GLU A 642 -18.69 16.65 27.01
C GLU A 642 -20.19 16.26 27.05
N ASN A 643 -20.81 16.36 28.24
CA ASN A 643 -22.26 16.14 28.39
C ASN A 643 -23.06 17.40 27.98
N SER A 644 -24.39 17.34 27.96
CA SER A 644 -25.23 18.49 27.59
C SER A 644 -25.12 19.69 28.55
N ALA A 645 -24.61 19.48 29.76
CA ALA A 645 -24.37 20.51 30.78
C ALA A 645 -22.94 21.10 30.74
N GLY A 646 -22.07 20.62 29.84
CA GLY A 646 -20.67 21.05 29.73
C GLY A 646 -19.73 20.41 30.76
N GLU A 647 -20.19 19.41 31.52
CA GLU A 647 -19.40 18.69 32.50
C GLU A 647 -18.51 17.60 31.86
N ILE A 648 -17.41 17.32 32.54
CA ILE A 648 -16.31 16.47 32.05
C ILE A 648 -16.53 15.03 32.51
N PHE A 649 -16.51 14.07 31.56
CA PHE A 649 -16.40 12.66 31.92
C PHE A 649 -14.96 12.32 32.30
N GLY A 650 -14.76 11.77 33.50
CA GLY A 650 -13.42 11.47 34.04
C GLY A 650 -12.67 10.33 33.33
N SER A 651 -13.35 9.47 32.55
CA SER A 651 -12.69 8.40 31.79
C SER A 651 -13.53 7.88 30.61
N VAL A 652 -12.89 7.77 29.45
CA VAL A 652 -13.47 7.28 28.18
C VAL A 652 -12.69 6.08 27.69
N THR A 653 -13.36 5.09 27.10
CA THR A 653 -12.75 3.86 26.59
C THR A 653 -13.05 3.65 25.11
N PHE A 654 -11.99 3.39 24.33
CA PHE A 654 -12.05 3.01 22.91
C PHE A 654 -11.67 1.52 22.80
N PRO A 655 -12.66 0.60 22.72
CA PRO A 655 -12.44 -0.82 23.01
C PRO A 655 -11.64 -1.58 21.94
N ARG A 656 -11.63 -1.10 20.69
CA ARG A 656 -11.00 -1.79 19.54
C ARG A 656 -9.88 -0.99 18.87
N LEU A 657 -9.43 0.09 19.50
CA LEU A 657 -8.40 0.97 18.92
C LEU A 657 -7.03 0.28 18.94
N GLU A 658 -6.48 0.03 17.75
CA GLU A 658 -5.20 -0.64 17.51
C GLU A 658 -4.06 0.36 17.24
N GLU A 659 -4.36 1.48 16.56
CA GLU A 659 -3.41 2.53 16.18
C GLU A 659 -3.93 3.93 16.58
N LEU A 660 -3.12 4.70 17.31
CA LEU A 660 -3.41 6.09 17.70
C LEU A 660 -2.24 7.01 17.35
N GLU A 661 -2.48 8.00 16.50
CA GLU A 661 -1.53 9.08 16.20
C GLU A 661 -2.10 10.43 16.65
N ILE A 662 -1.36 11.14 17.50
CA ILE A 662 -1.68 12.50 17.94
C ILE A 662 -0.48 13.39 17.63
N LYS A 663 -0.66 14.39 16.77
CA LYS A 663 0.39 15.33 16.38
C LYS A 663 -0.10 16.76 16.55
N TYR A 664 0.69 17.63 17.16
CA TYR A 664 0.42 19.07 17.34
C TYR A 664 -0.96 19.36 17.98
N CYS A 665 -1.34 18.63 19.02
CA CYS A 665 -2.60 18.78 19.77
C CYS A 665 -2.30 19.15 21.23
N ASP A 666 -1.76 20.36 21.43
CA ASP A 666 -1.03 20.71 22.66
C ASP A 666 -1.92 20.93 23.90
N LYS A 667 -3.24 21.12 23.75
CA LYS A 667 -4.18 21.27 24.87
C LYS A 667 -4.75 19.97 25.40
N LEU A 668 -4.56 18.85 24.69
CA LEU A 668 -5.14 17.57 25.05
C LEU A 668 -4.41 16.98 26.25
N ALA A 669 -5.07 16.94 27.41
CA ALA A 669 -4.42 16.62 28.68
C ALA A 669 -4.41 15.13 29.05
N THR A 670 -5.21 14.27 28.42
CA THR A 670 -5.35 12.85 28.83
C THR A 670 -5.55 11.93 27.62
N LEU A 671 -5.04 10.69 27.69
CA LEU A 671 -5.36 9.64 26.71
C LEU A 671 -6.61 8.83 27.10
N PRO A 672 -7.36 8.30 26.12
CA PRO A 672 -8.45 7.37 26.35
C PRO A 672 -7.91 6.00 26.79
N ARG A 673 -8.75 5.20 27.47
CA ARG A 673 -8.42 3.80 27.74
C ARG A 673 -8.55 3.00 26.44
N SER A 674 -7.50 2.30 26.05
CA SER A 674 -7.45 1.58 24.78
C SER A 674 -6.73 0.23 24.95
N PRO A 675 -7.44 -0.81 25.41
CA PRO A 675 -6.83 -2.06 25.88
C PRO A 675 -6.10 -2.85 24.79
N VAL A 676 -6.49 -2.68 23.52
CA VAL A 676 -5.90 -3.37 22.36
C VAL A 676 -4.94 -2.49 21.55
N LEU A 677 -4.55 -1.32 22.07
CA LEU A 677 -3.66 -0.39 21.39
C LEU A 677 -2.27 -1.02 21.20
N THR A 678 -1.81 -1.13 19.96
CA THR A 678 -0.51 -1.72 19.60
C THR A 678 0.52 -0.69 19.17
N TYR A 679 0.06 0.45 18.62
CA TYR A 679 0.91 1.54 18.14
C TYR A 679 0.39 2.89 18.64
N LEU A 680 1.28 3.63 19.30
CA LEU A 680 1.02 4.98 19.80
C LEU A 680 2.11 5.94 19.32
N ASN A 681 1.69 7.01 18.65
CA ASN A 681 2.58 8.07 18.18
C ASN A 681 2.11 9.43 18.70
N LEU A 682 2.91 10.05 19.56
CA LEU A 682 2.64 11.36 20.17
C LEU A 682 3.70 12.36 19.69
N PHE A 683 3.26 13.42 19.00
CA PHE A 683 4.16 14.44 18.47
C PHE A 683 3.69 15.83 18.92
N GLY A 684 4.48 16.53 19.72
CA GLY A 684 4.22 17.91 20.15
C GLY A 684 4.80 18.94 19.17
N ARG A 685 4.42 20.21 19.34
CA ARG A 685 5.06 21.29 18.59
C ARG A 685 6.46 21.56 19.17
N LYS A 686 7.48 21.60 18.30
CA LYS A 686 8.84 21.98 18.70
C LYS A 686 8.80 23.38 19.34
N GLY A 687 9.15 23.48 20.61
CA GLY A 687 9.11 24.73 21.36
C GLY A 687 9.99 25.80 20.70
N ASN A 688 9.36 26.85 20.15
CA ASN A 688 9.99 28.16 20.12
C ASN A 688 9.75 28.76 21.51
N ASN A 689 10.76 29.34 22.14
CA ASN A 689 10.76 29.89 23.51
C ASN A 689 9.81 31.10 23.71
N SER A 690 8.55 31.02 23.27
CA SER A 690 7.52 32.03 23.43
C SER A 690 6.32 31.45 24.19
N SER A 691 6.45 31.48 25.51
CA SER A 691 5.41 31.89 26.48
C SER A 691 4.17 31.02 26.77
N GLY A 692 4.02 29.81 26.22
CA GLY A 692 2.96 28.88 26.64
C GLY A 692 3.51 27.75 27.53
N ALA A 693 3.03 27.62 28.76
CA ALA A 693 3.33 26.45 29.58
C ALA A 693 2.76 25.19 28.89
N LEU A 694 3.62 24.27 28.46
CA LEU A 694 3.21 23.00 27.86
C LEU A 694 2.41 22.19 28.90
N ILE A 695 1.18 21.81 28.58
CA ILE A 695 0.38 20.92 29.42
C ILE A 695 0.96 19.51 29.26
N SER A 696 1.29 18.86 30.37
CA SER A 696 1.76 17.48 30.32
C SER A 696 0.59 16.53 30.06
N MET A 697 0.69 15.72 29.00
CA MET A 697 -0.35 14.75 28.63
C MET A 697 -0.29 13.53 29.56
N ARG A 698 -1.39 13.21 30.25
CA ARG A 698 -1.47 12.03 31.14
C ARG A 698 -1.65 10.74 30.35
N MET A 699 -0.73 9.80 30.56
CA MET A 699 -0.73 8.45 29.99
C MET A 699 -1.05 7.39 31.06
N PRO A 700 -2.26 6.80 31.04
CA PRO A 700 -2.65 5.74 31.97
C PRO A 700 -2.09 4.37 31.52
N LEU A 701 -0.90 4.00 31.99
CA LEU A 701 -0.18 2.80 31.54
C LEU A 701 -0.96 1.49 31.74
N GLY A 702 -1.74 1.38 32.82
CA GLY A 702 -2.55 0.20 33.10
C GLY A 702 -3.60 -0.10 32.00
N SER A 703 -3.94 0.89 31.18
CA SER A 703 -4.91 0.72 30.08
C SER A 703 -4.28 0.43 28.71
N LEU A 704 -2.95 0.39 28.62
CA LEU A 704 -2.18 0.24 27.38
C LEU A 704 -1.43 -1.10 27.33
N SER A 705 -1.98 -2.17 27.91
CA SER A 705 -1.26 -3.45 28.09
C SER A 705 -0.81 -4.15 26.80
N SER A 706 -1.43 -3.83 25.66
CA SER A 706 -1.12 -4.42 24.34
C SER A 706 -0.10 -3.62 23.51
N LEU A 707 0.47 -2.54 24.05
CA LEU A 707 1.30 -1.61 23.27
C LEU A 707 2.65 -2.22 22.88
N ILE A 708 2.90 -2.32 21.57
CA ILE A 708 4.13 -2.88 20.99
C ILE A 708 5.12 -1.77 20.63
N ARG A 709 4.62 -0.65 20.11
CA ARG A 709 5.42 0.47 19.61
C ARG A 709 4.97 1.80 20.20
N LEU A 710 5.90 2.53 20.79
CA LEU A 710 5.68 3.86 21.36
C LEU A 710 6.64 4.88 20.72
N ARG A 711 6.09 5.95 20.18
CA ARG A 711 6.83 7.11 19.70
C ARG A 711 6.39 8.36 20.45
N ILE A 712 7.36 9.11 20.98
CA ILE A 712 7.13 10.38 21.64
C ILE A 712 8.11 11.40 21.08
N SER A 713 7.60 12.48 20.49
CA SER A 713 8.38 13.54 19.89
C SER A 713 7.97 14.90 20.45
N PHE A 714 8.92 15.70 20.96
CA PHE A 714 8.73 17.09 21.40
C PHE A 714 7.53 17.34 22.35
N LEU A 715 7.18 16.35 23.19
CA LEU A 715 6.00 16.41 24.07
C LEU A 715 6.36 15.99 25.51
N LEU A 716 5.81 16.71 26.49
CA LEU A 716 5.85 16.32 27.91
C LEU A 716 4.69 15.38 28.23
N VAL A 717 4.99 14.18 28.71
CA VAL A 717 3.97 13.19 29.10
C VAL A 717 4.04 12.93 30.59
N ASP A 718 2.93 12.96 31.31
CA ASP A 718 2.83 12.53 32.70
C ASP A 718 2.32 11.09 32.78
N VAL A 719 3.03 10.23 33.50
CA VAL A 719 2.73 8.80 33.53
C VAL A 719 1.89 8.52 34.76
N VAL A 720 0.66 8.05 34.57
CA VAL A 720 -0.27 7.78 35.67
C VAL A 720 -0.40 6.28 35.87
N MET A 721 -0.09 5.82 37.09
CA MET A 721 -0.24 4.42 37.48
C MET A 721 -1.67 4.13 37.94
N PRO A 722 -2.18 2.90 37.72
CA PRO A 722 -3.42 2.48 38.33
C PRO A 722 -3.30 2.53 39.86
N PRO A 723 -4.34 2.95 40.60
CA PRO A 723 -4.29 3.00 42.06
C PRO A 723 -4.07 1.59 42.62
N ASP A 724 -3.03 1.45 43.46
CA ASP A 724 -2.70 0.21 44.15
C ASP A 724 -3.93 -0.31 44.91
N GLY A 725 -4.42 -1.50 44.53
CA GLY A 725 -5.33 -2.25 45.40
C GLY A 725 -6.45 -3.07 44.74
N LYS A 726 -6.77 -2.91 43.45
CA LYS A 726 -7.79 -3.75 42.78
C LYS A 726 -7.52 -3.92 41.28
N GLU A 727 -6.66 -4.86 40.91
CA GLU A 727 -6.84 -5.71 39.72
C GLU A 727 -5.88 -6.90 39.78
N SER A 728 -6.36 -8.04 39.29
CA SER A 728 -5.81 -9.39 39.40
C SER A 728 -4.35 -9.53 38.95
N GLN A 729 -3.65 -10.49 39.55
CA GLN A 729 -2.23 -10.88 39.36
C GLN A 729 -1.78 -11.24 37.91
N SER A 730 -2.52 -10.90 36.85
CA SER A 730 -2.31 -11.43 35.50
C SER A 730 -1.86 -10.43 34.42
N GLN A 731 -1.79 -9.12 34.65
CA GLN A 731 -1.27 -8.18 33.63
C GLN A 731 -0.35 -7.13 34.26
N ARG A 732 0.96 -7.33 34.10
CA ARG A 732 1.93 -6.25 34.34
C ARG A 732 1.77 -5.24 33.20
N PRO A 733 1.75 -3.92 33.48
CA PRO A 733 1.62 -2.93 32.42
C PRO A 733 2.78 -3.08 31.40
N LEU A 734 2.45 -3.14 30.11
CA LEU A 734 3.39 -3.06 28.96
C LEU A 734 4.47 -4.16 28.80
N ASP A 735 4.21 -5.41 29.20
CA ASP A 735 5.13 -6.52 28.89
C ASP A 735 5.28 -6.83 27.38
N THR A 736 4.42 -6.25 26.56
CA THR A 736 4.39 -6.33 25.09
C THR A 736 5.24 -5.27 24.39
N LEU A 737 5.72 -4.24 25.08
CA LEU A 737 6.49 -3.14 24.46
C LEU A 737 7.82 -3.64 23.92
N ARG A 738 8.10 -3.37 22.63
CA ARG A 738 9.34 -3.80 21.94
C ARG A 738 10.12 -2.63 21.34
N TYR A 739 9.42 -1.58 20.91
CA TYR A 739 10.02 -0.45 20.21
C TYR A 739 9.71 0.87 20.91
N LEU A 740 10.75 1.66 21.17
CA LEU A 740 10.65 2.99 21.76
C LEU A 740 11.42 4.02 20.93
N GLU A 741 10.75 5.07 20.48
CA GLU A 741 11.36 6.21 19.81
C GLU A 741 11.12 7.49 20.61
N LEU A 742 12.20 8.20 20.91
CA LEU A 742 12.21 9.44 21.67
C LEU A 742 12.83 10.53 20.80
N GLU A 743 12.04 11.54 20.44
CA GLU A 743 12.51 12.67 19.67
C GLU A 743 12.40 13.98 20.45
N GLY A 744 13.47 14.75 20.52
CA GLY A 744 13.50 15.99 21.28
C GLY A 744 13.67 15.79 22.80
N ASP A 745 14.23 16.82 23.44
CA ASP A 745 14.63 16.75 24.85
C ASP A 745 13.44 16.50 25.79
N GLU A 746 12.27 17.06 25.49
CA GLU A 746 11.06 16.89 26.30
C GLU A 746 10.65 15.42 26.41
N ALA A 747 10.75 14.66 25.31
CA ALA A 747 10.43 13.23 25.27
C ALA A 747 11.47 12.41 26.07
N PHE A 748 12.75 12.74 25.89
CA PHE A 748 13.84 12.10 26.62
C PHE A 748 13.72 12.33 28.13
N ILE A 749 13.57 13.57 28.57
CA ILE A 749 13.42 13.95 29.98
C ILE A 749 12.18 13.30 30.58
N THR A 750 11.08 13.25 29.83
CA THR A 750 9.82 12.65 30.26
C THR A 750 9.97 11.19 30.68
N ILE A 751 10.65 10.38 29.86
CA ILE A 751 10.82 8.95 30.12
C ILE A 751 11.86 8.71 31.22
N PHE A 752 12.93 9.49 31.25
CA PHE A 752 14.05 9.28 32.18
C PHE A 752 14.01 10.14 33.46
N ASN A 753 12.89 10.82 33.73
CA ASN A 753 12.74 11.58 34.97
C ASN A 753 12.77 10.64 36.20
N LYS A 754 13.70 10.92 37.15
CA LYS A 754 13.93 10.11 38.35
C LYS A 754 12.67 9.84 39.18
N SER A 755 11.72 10.77 39.25
CA SER A 755 10.45 10.55 39.98
C SER A 755 9.52 9.57 39.27
N LYS A 756 9.48 9.58 37.93
CA LYS A 756 8.65 8.69 37.11
C LYS A 756 9.23 7.27 37.01
N LEU A 757 10.55 7.14 37.03
CA LEU A 757 11.23 5.85 37.08
C LEU A 757 10.98 5.09 38.39
N GLN A 758 10.60 5.78 39.48
CA GLN A 758 10.15 5.15 40.73
C GLN A 758 8.68 4.66 40.67
N LEU A 759 7.89 5.17 39.73
CA LEU A 759 6.44 4.93 39.60
C LEU A 759 6.12 3.82 38.59
N GLY A 760 6.93 2.76 38.48
CA GLY A 760 6.62 1.55 37.69
C GLY A 760 6.90 1.59 36.18
N LEU A 761 7.17 2.76 35.57
CA LEU A 761 7.61 2.85 34.16
C LEU A 761 8.88 2.01 33.90
N ARG A 762 9.77 1.93 34.89
CA ARG A 762 10.99 1.09 34.87
C ARG A 762 10.70 -0.36 34.53
N ASP A 763 9.60 -0.92 35.04
CA ASP A 763 9.23 -2.32 34.83
C ASP A 763 8.74 -2.59 33.40
N CYS A 764 8.36 -1.55 32.66
CA CYS A 764 7.96 -1.62 31.25
C CYS A 764 9.17 -1.59 30.32
N LEU A 765 10.19 -0.76 30.65
CA LEU A 765 11.38 -0.56 29.81
C LEU A 765 12.23 -1.83 29.65
N VAL A 766 12.11 -2.79 30.58
CA VAL A 766 12.86 -4.06 30.54
C VAL A 766 12.54 -4.94 29.33
N PHE A 767 11.41 -4.71 28.66
CA PHE A 767 10.94 -5.50 27.53
C PHE A 767 11.32 -4.91 26.16
N VAL A 768 11.79 -3.66 26.12
CA VAL A 768 12.16 -2.96 24.89
C VAL A 768 13.39 -3.61 24.26
N GLU A 769 13.30 -3.90 22.97
CA GLU A 769 14.37 -4.50 22.16
C GLU A 769 15.00 -3.48 21.21
N GLU A 770 14.29 -2.41 20.86
CA GLU A 770 14.75 -1.36 19.95
C GLU A 770 14.51 0.04 20.55
N LEU A 771 15.56 0.85 20.62
CA LEU A 771 15.52 2.22 21.13
C LEU A 771 16.10 3.18 20.09
N CYS A 772 15.33 4.19 19.69
CA CYS A 772 15.79 5.28 18.85
C CYS A 772 15.69 6.62 19.61
N ILE A 773 16.81 7.33 19.73
CA ILE A 773 16.89 8.68 20.28
C ILE A 773 17.21 9.64 19.14
N ILE A 774 16.33 10.61 18.88
CA ILE A 774 16.40 11.47 17.70
C ILE A 774 16.34 12.94 18.15
N SER A 775 17.14 13.82 17.55
CA SER A 775 16.99 15.28 17.70
C SER A 775 16.95 15.79 19.17
N CYS A 776 17.73 15.19 20.08
CA CYS A 776 17.79 15.58 21.50
C CYS A 776 19.06 16.42 21.81
N PRO A 777 19.01 17.76 21.68
CA PRO A 777 20.19 18.61 21.82
C PRO A 777 20.66 18.83 23.27
N ASN A 778 19.95 18.41 24.32
CA ASN A 778 20.45 18.49 25.70
C ASN A 778 21.25 17.25 26.12
N ILE A 779 21.25 16.20 25.31
CA ILE A 779 22.12 15.05 25.52
C ILE A 779 23.53 15.44 25.11
N VAL A 780 24.35 15.83 26.09
CA VAL A 780 25.76 16.21 25.89
C VAL A 780 26.70 15.01 26.05
N ARG A 781 26.31 14.04 26.87
CA ARG A 781 27.06 12.80 27.14
C ARG A 781 26.25 11.59 26.74
N TRP A 782 26.93 10.47 26.56
CA TRP A 782 26.26 9.18 26.35
C TRP A 782 25.30 8.89 27.51
N PRO A 783 24.02 8.57 27.23
CA PRO A 783 22.99 8.36 28.25
C PRO A 783 23.14 6.98 28.89
N MET A 784 24.31 6.72 29.49
CA MET A 784 24.68 5.40 29.97
C MET A 784 23.82 5.00 31.17
N GLU A 785 23.51 5.92 32.08
CA GLU A 785 22.64 5.65 33.24
C GLU A 785 21.23 5.22 32.79
N GLU A 786 20.70 5.88 31.76
CA GLU A 786 19.39 5.60 31.18
C GLU A 786 19.34 4.26 30.45
N LEU A 787 20.43 3.89 29.77
CA LEU A 787 20.52 2.63 29.04
C LEU A 787 20.46 1.39 29.96
N HIS A 788 20.76 1.52 31.26
CA HIS A 788 20.66 0.40 32.23
C HIS A 788 19.22 -0.08 32.43
N TYR A 789 18.22 0.72 32.07
CA TYR A 789 16.81 0.33 32.17
C TYR A 789 16.38 -0.64 31.05
N PHE A 790 17.24 -0.93 30.07
CA PHE A 790 16.94 -1.74 28.90
C PHE A 790 17.81 -3.02 28.79
N PRO A 791 17.68 -3.99 29.71
CA PRO A 791 18.48 -5.22 29.72
C PRO A 791 18.29 -6.14 28.49
N ARG A 792 17.23 -5.93 27.70
CA ARG A 792 16.94 -6.71 26.47
C ARG A 792 17.24 -5.96 25.18
N LEU A 793 17.81 -4.76 25.26
CA LEU A 793 18.04 -3.90 24.11
C LEU A 793 18.96 -4.58 23.09
N ARG A 794 18.48 -4.73 21.86
CA ARG A 794 19.22 -5.32 20.73
C ARG A 794 19.63 -4.26 19.71
N SER A 795 18.81 -3.22 19.51
CA SER A 795 19.12 -2.14 18.57
C SER A 795 19.08 -0.78 19.27
N LEU A 796 20.12 0.02 19.07
CA LEU A 796 20.22 1.39 19.57
C LEU A 796 20.53 2.36 18.43
N GLY A 797 19.61 3.27 18.15
CA GLY A 797 19.81 4.40 17.25
C GLY A 797 19.96 5.72 18.01
N ILE A 798 21.02 6.49 17.74
CA ILE A 798 21.16 7.88 18.21
C ILE A 798 21.42 8.79 17.01
N CYS A 799 20.43 9.62 16.68
CA CYS A 799 20.42 10.40 15.45
C CYS A 799 20.17 11.89 15.73
N TYR A 800 20.83 12.79 14.99
CA TYR A 800 20.58 14.24 15.01
C TYR A 800 20.71 14.91 16.40
N CYS A 801 21.45 14.31 17.35
CA CYS A 801 21.71 14.87 18.67
C CYS A 801 22.92 15.82 18.62
N SER A 802 22.65 17.07 18.28
CA SER A 802 23.69 18.01 17.83
C SER A 802 24.72 18.44 18.88
N LYS A 803 24.42 18.34 20.20
CA LYS A 803 25.38 18.68 21.27
C LYS A 803 26.03 17.47 21.95
N LEU A 804 25.76 16.26 21.47
CA LEU A 804 26.38 15.06 22.02
C LEU A 804 27.89 15.12 21.75
N GLU A 805 28.72 15.32 22.78
CA GLU A 805 30.18 15.40 22.66
C GLU A 805 30.87 14.06 22.89
N GLY A 806 30.25 13.18 23.69
CA GLY A 806 30.73 11.82 23.89
C GLY A 806 31.85 11.65 24.93
N LYS A 807 32.17 12.66 25.74
CA LYS A 807 33.09 12.50 26.88
C LYS A 807 32.39 11.72 28.00
N GLY A 808 32.90 10.53 28.34
CA GLY A 808 32.47 9.77 29.51
C GLY A 808 32.54 10.62 30.79
N SER A 809 31.78 10.24 31.81
CA SER A 809 31.91 10.83 33.14
C SER A 809 33.38 10.85 33.56
N SER A 810 33.99 12.03 33.59
CA SER A 810 35.24 12.26 34.29
C SER A 810 34.94 12.16 35.78
N SER A 811 34.96 10.94 36.29
CA SER A 811 35.16 10.63 37.71
C SER A 811 36.24 9.55 37.79
N GLU A 812 37.44 9.90 37.35
CA GLU A 812 38.68 9.22 37.81
C GLU A 812 39.11 9.71 39.21
N GLU A 813 38.32 10.57 39.85
CA GLU A 813 38.50 10.99 41.24
C GLU A 813 37.23 10.67 42.03
N ASP A 814 37.10 9.40 42.44
CA ASP A 814 36.79 9.02 43.83
C ASP A 814 36.66 7.49 43.88
N GLY A 815 37.71 6.86 44.43
CA GLY A 815 37.69 5.44 44.72
C GLY A 815 36.62 5.15 45.77
N ILE A 816 35.53 4.50 45.36
CA ILE A 816 34.75 3.46 46.03
C ILE A 816 33.41 3.34 45.28
N LEU A 817 33.32 2.38 44.33
CA LEU A 817 32.16 1.52 43.98
C LEU A 817 32.42 0.85 42.61
N PRO A 818 32.26 -0.49 42.48
CA PRO A 818 32.49 -1.19 41.22
C PRO A 818 31.19 -1.22 40.43
N LEU A 819 30.96 -0.28 39.51
CA LEU A 819 30.00 -0.39 38.39
C LEU A 819 30.07 0.92 37.58
N LEU A 820 31.11 1.06 36.73
CA LEU A 820 31.09 2.07 35.67
C LEU A 820 29.88 1.77 34.75
N PRO A 821 29.10 2.78 34.31
CA PRO A 821 27.96 2.55 33.43
C PRO A 821 28.38 1.85 32.12
N LYS A 822 27.84 0.65 31.84
CA LYS A 822 28.13 -0.11 30.61
C LYS A 822 26.92 -0.15 29.67
N PHE A 823 27.19 -0.27 28.37
CA PHE A 823 26.15 -0.59 27.41
C PHE A 823 25.49 -1.95 27.74
N PRO A 824 24.21 -2.15 27.39
CA PRO A 824 23.58 -3.46 27.52
C PRO A 824 24.30 -4.52 26.68
N ALA A 825 24.76 -5.60 27.32
CA ALA A 825 25.48 -6.70 26.64
C ALA A 825 24.61 -7.47 25.62
N SER A 826 23.31 -7.20 25.56
CA SER A 826 22.36 -7.74 24.58
C SER A 826 22.41 -7.04 23.21
N LEU A 827 23.09 -5.91 23.08
CA LEU A 827 23.11 -5.12 21.85
C LEU A 827 23.72 -5.90 20.67
N GLU A 828 22.97 -5.91 19.57
CA GLU A 828 23.30 -6.51 18.28
C GLU A 828 23.52 -5.44 17.19
N GLU A 829 22.93 -4.25 17.35
CA GLU A 829 23.02 -3.15 16.37
C GLU A 829 23.15 -1.79 17.06
N ILE A 830 24.07 -0.96 16.56
CA ILE A 830 24.23 0.44 16.95
C ILE A 830 24.27 1.30 15.69
N MET A 831 23.38 2.30 15.63
CA MET A 831 23.33 3.30 14.57
C MET A 831 23.54 4.70 15.15
N ILE A 832 24.53 5.42 14.64
CA ILE A 832 24.88 6.79 15.04
C ILE A 832 24.85 7.63 13.77
N LYS A 833 23.95 8.61 13.70
CA LYS A 833 23.75 9.39 12.47
C LYS A 833 23.62 10.88 12.73
N ASN A 834 24.38 11.69 12.00
CA ASN A 834 24.26 13.15 11.97
C ASN A 834 24.44 13.82 13.35
N ASN A 835 25.35 13.29 14.17
CA ASN A 835 25.71 13.84 15.49
C ASN A 835 26.96 14.71 15.37
N ILE A 836 26.77 15.94 14.92
CA ILE A 836 27.86 16.83 14.44
C ILE A 836 28.91 17.21 15.50
N SER A 837 28.57 17.22 16.79
CA SER A 837 29.51 17.56 17.88
C SER A 837 30.18 16.36 18.54
N LEU A 838 29.89 15.13 18.07
CA LEU A 838 30.37 13.90 18.69
C LEU A 838 31.88 13.76 18.50
N VAL A 839 32.65 13.91 19.57
CA VAL A 839 34.12 13.89 19.51
C VAL A 839 34.68 12.47 19.71
N ALA A 840 34.00 11.65 20.51
CA ALA A 840 34.43 10.29 20.83
C ALA A 840 33.25 9.33 21.10
N LEU A 841 33.43 8.06 20.73
CA LEU A 841 32.55 6.97 21.16
C LEU A 841 32.99 6.45 22.54
N PRO A 842 32.13 5.72 23.28
CA PRO A 842 32.46 5.19 24.60
C PRO A 842 33.59 4.15 24.54
N SER A 843 34.52 4.22 25.50
CA SER A 843 35.68 3.31 25.57
C SER A 843 35.31 1.85 25.83
N ASN A 844 34.12 1.59 26.40
CA ASN A 844 33.60 0.25 26.66
C ASN A 844 32.79 -0.34 25.49
N LEU A 845 32.82 0.28 24.31
CA LEU A 845 32.18 -0.27 23.11
C LEU A 845 32.68 -1.70 22.80
N GLY A 846 33.97 -1.96 23.06
CA GLY A 846 34.61 -3.27 22.88
C GLY A 846 34.03 -4.40 23.73
N ASP A 847 33.30 -4.09 24.81
CA ASP A 847 32.66 -5.09 25.69
C ASP A 847 31.45 -5.77 25.03
N LEU A 848 30.97 -5.26 23.88
CA LEU A 848 29.76 -5.71 23.21
C LEU A 848 29.98 -6.93 22.30
N VAL A 849 30.22 -8.09 22.91
CA VAL A 849 30.51 -9.35 22.20
C VAL A 849 29.41 -9.81 21.24
N LYS A 850 28.16 -9.36 21.41
CA LYS A 850 27.00 -9.68 20.56
C LYS A 850 26.77 -8.68 19.42
N LEU A 851 27.49 -7.56 19.39
CA LEU A 851 27.30 -6.51 18.40
C LEU A 851 27.65 -7.05 17.00
N ARG A 852 26.68 -6.98 16.09
CA ARG A 852 26.79 -7.43 14.69
C ARG A 852 26.90 -6.27 13.70
N ARG A 853 26.25 -5.15 14.00
CA ARG A 853 26.17 -3.99 13.10
C ARG A 853 26.58 -2.71 13.83
N LEU A 854 27.57 -2.02 13.29
CA LEU A 854 27.97 -0.69 13.74
C LEU A 854 27.91 0.27 12.55
N ILE A 855 27.01 1.25 12.62
CA ILE A 855 26.77 2.23 11.56
C ILE A 855 27.03 3.62 12.11
N VAL A 856 27.98 4.35 11.52
CA VAL A 856 28.34 5.73 11.87
C VAL A 856 28.27 6.59 10.62
N LEU A 857 27.38 7.57 10.61
CA LEU A 857 27.09 8.39 9.43
C LEU A 857 27.13 9.87 9.81
N ARG A 858 27.83 10.72 9.04
CA ARG A 858 27.80 12.19 9.17
C ARG A 858 28.13 12.69 10.59
N CYS A 859 29.22 12.21 11.17
CA CYS A 859 29.68 12.59 12.50
C CYS A 859 31.00 13.38 12.41
N ASP A 860 30.89 14.63 11.96
CA ASP A 860 32.03 15.43 11.48
C ASP A 860 33.13 15.69 12.53
N ALA A 861 32.77 15.84 13.81
CA ALA A 861 33.72 16.09 14.90
C ALA A 861 34.41 14.84 15.44
N LEU A 862 34.03 13.64 14.98
CA LEU A 862 34.51 12.37 15.52
C LEU A 862 35.95 12.12 15.03
N LYS A 863 36.91 12.14 15.96
CA LYS A 863 38.35 12.09 15.63
C LYS A 863 38.92 10.68 15.52
N ALA A 864 38.35 9.74 16.25
CA ALA A 864 38.84 8.36 16.30
C ALA A 864 37.76 7.42 16.83
N LEU A 865 37.90 6.15 16.46
CA LEU A 865 37.20 5.05 17.12
C LEU A 865 37.95 4.67 18.42
N PRO A 866 37.26 4.11 19.43
CA PRO A 866 37.86 3.79 20.72
C PRO A 866 38.82 2.60 20.62
N ASP A 867 39.85 2.60 21.46
CA ASP A 867 40.73 1.43 21.63
C ASP A 867 39.97 0.26 22.33
N GLY A 868 40.49 -0.96 22.23
CA GLY A 868 39.86 -2.15 22.86
C GLY A 868 38.71 -2.78 22.08
N MET A 869 38.55 -2.45 20.78
CA MET A 869 37.52 -3.04 19.90
C MET A 869 37.80 -4.50 19.47
N ASP A 870 38.86 -5.14 19.98
CA ASP A 870 39.17 -6.55 19.76
C ASP A 870 38.14 -7.51 20.37
N GLY A 871 37.35 -7.04 21.35
CA GLY A 871 36.24 -7.78 21.96
C GLY A 871 34.96 -7.87 21.11
N LEU A 872 34.86 -7.15 19.99
CA LEU A 872 33.72 -7.18 19.07
C LEU A 872 33.70 -8.44 18.18
N THR A 873 33.66 -9.61 18.80
CA THR A 873 33.83 -10.91 18.13
C THR A 873 32.71 -11.30 17.18
N SER A 874 31.51 -10.72 17.35
CA SER A 874 30.35 -11.01 16.48
C SER A 874 30.11 -9.93 15.42
N LEU A 875 31.02 -8.96 15.27
CA LEU A 875 30.82 -7.85 14.34
C LEU A 875 30.84 -8.36 12.89
N GLU A 876 29.75 -8.12 12.17
CA GLU A 876 29.58 -8.58 10.79
C GLU A 876 29.57 -7.41 9.80
N LEU A 877 29.10 -6.23 10.23
CA LEU A 877 28.94 -5.04 9.39
C LEU A 877 29.48 -3.80 10.09
N LEU A 878 30.38 -3.10 9.40
CA LEU A 878 30.87 -1.79 9.78
C LEU A 878 30.62 -0.80 8.64
N THR A 879 29.83 0.23 8.91
CA THR A 879 29.59 1.34 7.97
C THR A 879 30.08 2.64 8.60
N ILE A 880 30.97 3.35 7.91
CA ILE A 880 31.46 4.68 8.31
C ILE A 880 31.35 5.60 7.09
N ARG A 881 30.35 6.49 7.08
CA ARG A 881 30.19 7.46 5.98
C ARG A 881 30.22 8.90 6.45
N ASP A 882 30.80 9.78 5.65
CA ASP A 882 30.89 11.23 5.87
C ASP A 882 31.44 11.55 7.29
N CYS A 883 32.52 10.87 7.71
CA CYS A 883 33.17 11.07 9.01
C CYS A 883 34.67 11.41 8.82
N PRO A 884 35.00 12.61 8.32
CA PRO A 884 36.34 12.95 7.84
C PRO A 884 37.41 13.00 8.94
N GLY A 885 37.01 13.15 10.21
CA GLY A 885 37.94 13.22 11.34
C GLY A 885 38.56 11.88 11.75
N ILE A 886 38.01 10.75 11.29
CA ILE A 886 38.54 9.42 11.63
C ILE A 886 39.71 9.09 10.70
N GLU A 887 40.93 9.15 11.22
CA GLU A 887 42.14 8.98 10.40
C GLU A 887 42.63 7.52 10.26
N LYS A 888 42.31 6.66 11.24
CA LYS A 888 42.82 5.28 11.34
C LYS A 888 41.90 4.38 12.16
N PHE A 889 41.99 3.07 11.93
CA PHE A 889 41.35 2.07 12.79
C PHE A 889 42.21 1.76 14.02
N PRO A 890 41.59 1.49 15.19
CA PRO A 890 42.31 1.05 16.38
C PRO A 890 42.84 -0.38 16.18
N GLN A 891 43.98 -0.71 16.81
CA GLN A 891 44.67 -1.98 16.60
C GLN A 891 43.78 -3.20 16.87
N GLY A 892 42.90 -3.11 17.88
CA GLY A 892 41.95 -4.18 18.20
C GLY A 892 40.92 -4.42 17.10
N LEU A 893 40.44 -3.35 16.43
CA LEU A 893 39.51 -3.47 15.30
C LEU A 893 40.21 -4.04 14.06
N LEU A 894 41.48 -3.69 13.81
CA LEU A 894 42.27 -4.25 12.70
C LEU A 894 42.35 -5.78 12.74
N GLN A 895 42.40 -6.38 13.93
CA GLN A 895 42.36 -7.86 14.10
C GLN A 895 41.00 -8.46 13.77
N ARG A 896 39.94 -7.66 13.78
CA ARG A 896 38.55 -8.07 13.53
C ARG A 896 38.10 -7.77 12.11
N LEU A 897 38.74 -6.83 11.41
CA LEU A 897 38.44 -6.50 10.01
C LEU A 897 38.36 -7.73 9.09
N PRO A 898 39.28 -8.72 9.14
CA PRO A 898 39.21 -9.89 8.26
C PRO A 898 37.98 -10.78 8.51
N ALA A 899 37.39 -10.69 9.71
CA ALA A 899 36.19 -11.43 10.10
C ALA A 899 34.90 -10.66 9.77
N LEU A 900 34.99 -9.38 9.36
CA LEU A 900 33.85 -8.63 8.88
C LEU A 900 33.33 -9.26 7.60
N LYS A 901 32.02 -9.18 7.46
CA LYS A 901 31.37 -9.41 6.18
C LYS A 901 31.34 -8.06 5.41
N ASP A 902 30.94 -6.96 6.10
CA ASP A 902 30.55 -5.56 5.70
C ASP A 902 31.61 -4.50 5.84
N LEU A 903 32.24 -4.15 4.72
CA LEU A 903 33.18 -3.07 4.49
C LEU A 903 32.69 -1.73 3.93
N ASP A 904 31.88 -0.88 4.57
CA ASP A 904 31.40 0.35 3.91
C ASP A 904 32.06 1.63 4.45
N ILE A 905 32.88 2.28 3.62
CA ILE A 905 33.58 3.54 3.93
C ILE A 905 33.38 4.54 2.79
N HIS A 906 32.78 5.69 3.08
CA HIS A 906 32.57 6.76 2.08
C HIS A 906 32.74 8.14 2.71
N GLY A 907 33.30 9.12 2.00
CA GLY A 907 33.48 10.48 2.53
C GLY A 907 34.36 10.55 3.79
N CYS A 908 35.31 9.63 3.94
CA CYS A 908 36.30 9.52 5.02
C CYS A 908 37.73 9.44 4.44
N PRO A 909 38.35 10.57 4.04
CA PRO A 909 39.51 10.59 3.13
C PRO A 909 40.73 9.79 3.61
N ASP A 910 41.06 9.84 4.90
CA ASP A 910 42.21 9.13 5.46
C ASP A 910 41.98 7.63 5.58
N LEU A 911 40.77 7.20 6.01
CA LEU A 911 40.41 5.78 6.03
C LEU A 911 40.34 5.20 4.61
N GLU A 912 39.72 5.91 3.67
CA GLU A 912 39.68 5.52 2.26
C GLU A 912 41.10 5.34 1.71
N ARG A 913 41.99 6.30 1.93
CA ARG A 913 43.39 6.21 1.48
C ARG A 913 44.11 5.00 2.06
N ARG A 914 43.87 4.64 3.32
CA ARG A 914 44.48 3.47 3.96
C ARG A 914 43.85 2.15 3.52
N CYS A 915 42.59 2.16 3.10
CA CYS A 915 41.84 0.97 2.69
C CYS A 915 41.92 0.69 1.17
N ARG A 916 42.21 1.69 0.33
CA ARG A 916 42.40 1.53 -1.13
C ARG A 916 43.67 0.74 -1.46
N GLU A 917 43.75 0.27 -2.71
CA GLU A 917 44.88 -0.51 -3.22
C GLU A 917 46.24 0.19 -3.00
N GLY A 918 47.17 -0.52 -2.37
CA GLY A 918 48.47 0.02 -1.92
C GLY A 918 48.46 0.72 -0.56
N GLY A 919 47.30 0.81 0.10
CA GLY A 919 47.14 1.35 1.45
C GLY A 919 47.45 0.34 2.56
N GLU A 920 47.70 0.85 3.78
CA GLU A 920 48.12 0.06 4.96
C GLU A 920 47.13 -1.04 5.38
N TYR A 921 45.83 -0.87 5.11
CA TYR A 921 44.78 -1.82 5.52
C TYR A 921 44.28 -2.69 4.36
N PHE A 922 44.78 -2.48 3.15
CA PHE A 922 44.30 -3.14 1.94
C PHE A 922 44.28 -4.67 2.07
N ASP A 923 45.38 -5.27 2.53
CA ASP A 923 45.48 -6.73 2.70
C ASP A 923 44.58 -7.26 3.82
N LEU A 924 44.34 -6.46 4.87
CA LEU A 924 43.49 -6.82 6.00
C LEU A 924 41.99 -6.84 5.63
N ILE A 925 41.60 -6.02 4.65
CA ILE A 925 40.23 -5.94 4.17
C ILE A 925 40.01 -6.71 2.85
N ALA A 926 41.08 -7.21 2.23
CA ALA A 926 41.02 -7.93 0.97
C ALA A 926 40.08 -9.15 1.05
N SER A 927 40.07 -9.84 2.19
CA SER A 927 39.21 -11.01 2.47
C SER A 927 37.73 -10.66 2.75
N ILE A 928 37.39 -9.38 2.94
CA ILE A 928 36.01 -8.95 3.19
C ILE A 928 35.19 -9.09 1.89
N PRO A 929 34.09 -9.89 1.88
CA PRO A 929 33.32 -10.21 0.67
C PRO A 929 32.61 -9.01 0.03
N ASP A 930 31.95 -8.19 0.84
CA ASP A 930 31.26 -6.98 0.38
C ASP A 930 31.94 -5.78 1.04
N LYS A 931 32.71 -5.02 0.26
CA LYS A 931 33.34 -3.77 0.68
C LYS A 931 33.11 -2.70 -0.39
N ASP A 932 32.68 -1.53 0.05
CA ASP A 932 32.49 -0.34 -0.78
C ASP A 932 33.31 0.79 -0.17
N ILE A 933 34.36 1.21 -0.88
CA ILE A 933 35.33 2.22 -0.42
C ILE A 933 35.50 3.25 -1.53
N ILE A 934 34.72 4.32 -1.45
CA ILE A 934 34.64 5.36 -2.49
C ILE A 934 35.09 6.69 -1.93
#